data_AF-A0A7V4A8J8-F1
#
_entry.id   AF-A0A7V4A8J8-F1
#
_cell.length_a   1.000
_cell.length_b   1.000
_cell.length_c   1.000
_cell.angle_alpha   90.00
_cell.angle_beta   90.00
_cell.angle_gamma   90.00
#
_symmetry.space_group_name_H-M   'P 1'
#
loop_
_entity.id
_entity.type
_entity.pdbx_description
1 polymer ?
#
loop_
_entity_poly.entity_id
_entity_poly.type
_entity_poly.pdbx_seq_one_letter_code
_entity_poly.pdbx_strand_id
1 'polypeptide(L)'
;MADYKLKLKALLHDPVDKMLNLKNHEEIAEKIFHFLFTETPHISEAKLADSIASALSRIIVAPKLEKKENEDVQKNFQEQSSVNLEEAYFIDIFSEKIHDIEVPQNHKDVEDLFKKLESLSFTNQDEKAKIIFLFLWRFLPDIFPWINKHPADSRAPNHSIYDHLVQASAVVSSIENNKIPAFLLFTISPVQEFISKARKTSDLWAGSYMLSYLIYKCIEVVMEKLGPDNVIFPNLLGQPLVDRWLYEKFKNTSIANLNDHNFQKWLQEWQKFESKRNEQLEGKLTIANFPNRFLAIIPYDNSLAKEVENKFKNNLEELAGKVSEKLIETLKNSGNSYSEQDLQNINQNFKDQIKSHLLNYFQCYWVVLPWVSKIKINYPPNDALEDYKELISDQNELYRTVQTIVNHPYYKPANVGSAYSLLLELTEKLLGARKSIRNVLGENYYESRGEKCHLCGEFEVLDFDWEKLIKDNTGLLKKGEKLCGVCMTKRLFPEIIKDKLGLQTAIKFPSTSEMASIGEKRTLKTKDKQDFEKIFNTFKSNLKNNYQFELPETISVPALKNDPLYKIDGQYLMEETYRPEYFEREYGIKLKEDDFKEIIEFLKEKNISPSKYYAILQMDGDNMGKWLKGEFNPKIKDTIHKKVVDALISYSEEKDKKELEELLCYKHPTSPSIHQAFSRKLSQFALEKVRKIVEYHHYGKLIYAGGDDILAFLPIEEVLDCAYDLQEEFKKILSPKASMSAGILIVHHKYPLYLALNEVRNAEKMAKLTFGKDAFCIRIISHSGEIRDSGGKWALISFLNDLICKFKNKHIPSGFPNEFAEVYEKEGIEDTEILRTELKRIYLRKQVKDKEYINEILKNFDSYEFDLKYFVNLLLISRFIARESKV
;
A
#
# COMPACT_ATOMS: atom_id res chain seq x y z
N MET A 1 -4.62 19.20 -22.90
CA MET A 1 -3.44 19.06 -22.02
C MET A 1 -3.43 20.24 -21.07
N ALA A 2 -2.79 20.14 -19.92
CA ALA A 2 -2.67 21.26 -18.98
C ALA A 2 -1.62 22.28 -19.44
N ASP A 3 -1.84 23.55 -19.12
CA ASP A 3 -0.81 24.59 -19.19
C ASP A 3 0.19 24.45 -18.03
N TYR A 4 1.38 23.93 -18.32
CA TYR A 4 2.42 23.73 -17.32
C TYR A 4 3.07 25.05 -16.85
N LYS A 5 3.00 26.13 -17.63
CA LYS A 5 3.50 27.45 -17.20
C LYS A 5 2.57 28.02 -16.13
N LEU A 6 1.26 27.86 -16.31
CA LEU A 6 0.26 28.20 -15.28
C LEU A 6 0.38 27.32 -14.04
N LYS A 7 0.58 26.00 -14.20
CA LYS A 7 0.84 25.10 -13.06
C LYS A 7 2.10 25.49 -12.29
N LEU A 8 3.19 25.84 -12.97
CA LEU A 8 4.39 26.37 -12.33
C LEU A 8 4.11 27.67 -11.57
N LYS A 9 3.32 28.58 -12.16
CA LYS A 9 2.93 29.81 -11.48
C LYS A 9 2.13 29.52 -10.20
N ALA A 10 1.25 28.54 -10.22
CA ALA A 10 0.51 28.10 -9.03
C ALA A 10 1.41 27.36 -8.01
N LEU A 11 2.34 26.52 -8.46
CA LEU A 11 3.31 25.84 -7.59
C LEU A 11 4.29 26.81 -6.93
N LEU A 12 4.56 27.96 -7.56
CA LEU A 12 5.50 28.99 -7.11
C LEU A 12 4.80 30.29 -6.70
N HIS A 13 3.49 30.27 -6.45
CA HIS A 13 2.76 31.50 -6.06
C HIS A 13 3.23 32.04 -4.71
N ASP A 14 3.71 31.15 -3.85
CA ASP A 14 4.41 31.44 -2.61
C ASP A 14 5.84 30.85 -2.69
N PRO A 15 6.87 31.58 -2.22
CA PRO A 15 8.20 31.01 -2.11
C PRO A 15 8.22 29.96 -0.98
N VAL A 16 9.02 28.90 -1.14
CA VAL A 16 9.08 27.82 -0.15
C VAL A 16 9.50 28.30 1.22
N ASP A 17 10.32 29.36 1.29
CA ASP A 17 10.82 30.04 2.48
C ASP A 17 10.01 31.30 2.85
N LYS A 18 8.71 31.33 2.49
CA LYS A 18 7.77 32.44 2.77
C LYS A 18 7.85 33.05 4.16
N MET A 19 8.18 32.27 5.20
CA MET A 19 8.25 32.78 6.57
C MET A 19 9.42 33.72 6.82
N LEU A 20 10.48 33.69 5.98
CA LEU A 20 11.56 34.68 6.06
C LEU A 20 11.09 36.09 5.77
N ASN A 21 10.11 36.24 4.88
CA ASN A 21 9.60 37.55 4.49
C ASN A 21 8.12 37.53 4.15
N LEU A 22 7.27 37.44 5.18
CA LEU A 22 5.82 37.46 5.04
C LEU A 22 5.27 38.74 4.40
N LYS A 23 6.00 39.86 4.39
CA LYS A 23 5.51 41.12 3.79
C LYS A 23 5.71 41.17 2.29
N ASN A 24 6.87 40.73 1.79
CA ASN A 24 7.25 40.85 0.38
C ASN A 24 7.30 39.49 -0.34
N HIS A 25 6.69 38.45 0.22
CA HIS A 25 6.74 37.09 -0.35
C HIS A 25 6.18 37.00 -1.77
N GLU A 26 5.13 37.75 -2.11
CA GLU A 26 4.59 37.78 -3.48
C GLU A 26 5.60 38.35 -4.48
N GLU A 27 6.34 39.40 -4.11
CA GLU A 27 7.42 39.96 -4.95
C GLU A 27 8.59 38.98 -5.10
N ILE A 28 8.91 38.24 -4.04
CA ILE A 28 9.96 37.21 -4.07
C ILE A 28 9.52 36.06 -4.98
N ALA A 29 8.30 35.56 -4.85
CA ALA A 29 7.72 34.55 -5.74
C ALA A 29 7.75 35.00 -7.21
N GLU A 30 7.44 36.27 -7.48
CA GLU A 30 7.51 36.82 -8.83
C GLU A 30 8.93 36.82 -9.38
N LYS A 31 9.93 37.25 -8.58
CA LYS A 31 11.35 37.18 -8.95
C LYS A 31 11.81 35.75 -9.22
N ILE A 32 11.41 34.79 -8.38
CA ILE A 32 11.69 33.37 -8.56
C ILE A 32 11.14 32.89 -9.91
N PHE A 33 9.90 33.25 -10.23
CA PHE A 33 9.28 32.89 -11.49
C PHE A 33 10.00 33.52 -12.69
N HIS A 34 10.47 34.76 -12.56
CA HIS A 34 11.17 35.49 -13.63
C HIS A 34 12.57 34.94 -13.96
N PHE A 35 13.22 34.19 -13.05
CA PHE A 35 14.38 33.38 -13.43
C PHE A 35 14.03 32.33 -14.48
N LEU A 36 12.78 31.86 -14.51
CA LEU A 36 12.35 30.80 -15.43
C LEU A 36 11.70 31.36 -16.70
N PHE A 37 10.84 32.37 -16.58
CA PHE A 37 10.06 32.94 -17.69
C PHE A 37 9.93 34.45 -17.56
N THR A 38 10.16 35.15 -18.67
CA THR A 38 10.00 36.62 -18.75
C THR A 38 8.54 37.08 -18.70
N GLU A 39 7.62 36.29 -19.26
CA GLU A 39 6.20 36.60 -19.29
C GLU A 39 5.43 35.82 -18.22
N THR A 40 4.56 36.51 -17.49
CA THR A 40 3.74 35.91 -16.42
C THR A 40 2.34 35.58 -16.94
N PRO A 41 1.83 34.33 -16.80
CA PRO A 41 0.48 33.97 -17.21
C PRO A 41 -0.59 34.70 -16.37
N HIS A 42 -1.83 34.75 -16.86
CA HIS A 42 -2.93 35.47 -16.20
C HIS A 42 -3.14 35.00 -14.74
N ILE A 43 -2.97 35.95 -13.80
CA ILE A 43 -2.86 35.71 -12.36
C ILE A 43 -4.19 35.30 -11.70
N SER A 44 -5.33 35.56 -12.34
CA SER A 44 -6.67 35.37 -11.73
C SER A 44 -6.98 33.90 -11.42
N GLU A 45 -6.59 32.96 -12.29
CA GLU A 45 -6.85 31.54 -12.09
C GLU A 45 -5.97 30.97 -10.97
N ALA A 46 -4.69 31.37 -10.91
CA ALA A 46 -3.79 30.97 -9.82
C ALA A 46 -4.27 31.47 -8.45
N LYS A 47 -4.74 32.71 -8.35
CA LYS A 47 -5.32 33.27 -7.12
C LYS A 47 -6.60 32.54 -6.69
N LEU A 48 -7.45 32.18 -7.65
CA LEU A 48 -8.65 31.40 -7.36
C LEU A 48 -8.31 29.98 -6.90
N ALA A 49 -7.32 29.34 -7.53
CA ALA A 49 -6.85 28.02 -7.15
C ALA A 49 -6.26 27.99 -5.72
N ASP A 50 -5.44 28.98 -5.34
CA ASP A 50 -4.93 29.15 -3.97
C ASP A 50 -6.09 29.29 -2.97
N SER A 51 -7.09 30.13 -3.28
CA SER A 51 -8.28 30.30 -2.45
C SER A 51 -9.09 29.01 -2.27
N ILE A 52 -9.24 28.20 -3.33
CA ILE A 52 -9.97 26.92 -3.27
C ILE A 52 -9.16 25.87 -2.50
N ALA A 53 -7.85 25.76 -2.77
CA ALA A 53 -6.98 24.77 -2.13
C ALA A 53 -6.85 24.99 -0.62
N SER A 54 -6.81 26.25 -0.18
CA SER A 54 -6.63 26.62 1.22
C SER A 54 -7.92 26.74 2.03
N ALA A 55 -9.10 26.69 1.40
CA ALA A 55 -10.38 27.01 2.05
C ALA A 55 -10.57 26.30 3.40
N LEU A 56 -10.63 24.96 3.40
CA LEU A 56 -10.77 24.18 4.64
C LEU A 56 -9.49 24.10 5.47
N SER A 57 -8.33 24.48 4.94
CA SER A 57 -7.09 24.50 5.74
C SER A 57 -6.97 25.79 6.57
N ARG A 58 -7.67 26.87 6.17
CA ARG A 58 -7.65 28.20 6.80
C ARG A 58 -9.02 28.54 7.42
N ILE A 59 -9.49 27.71 8.37
CA ILE A 59 -10.80 27.89 9.02
C ILE A 59 -10.76 29.09 9.99
N ILE A 60 -11.44 30.17 9.59
CA ILE A 60 -11.63 31.43 10.32
C ILE A 60 -10.33 31.97 10.98
N VAL A 61 -9.33 32.25 10.13
CA VAL A 61 -8.07 32.91 10.53
C VAL A 61 -8.08 34.44 10.36
N ALA A 62 -9.12 34.99 9.71
CA ALA A 62 -9.26 36.42 9.43
C ALA A 62 -10.74 36.81 9.21
N PRO A 63 -11.52 37.08 10.28
CA PRO A 63 -12.91 37.50 10.18
C PRO A 63 -13.06 38.81 9.37
N LYS A 64 -14.13 38.92 8.58
CA LYS A 64 -14.61 40.22 8.07
C LYS A 64 -15.54 40.83 9.12
N LEU A 65 -15.12 41.93 9.75
CA LEU A 65 -15.95 42.67 10.72
C LEU A 65 -16.78 43.70 9.93
N GLU A 66 -18.10 43.49 9.80
CA GLU A 66 -18.95 44.18 8.80
C GLU A 66 -19.33 45.66 9.11
N LYS A 67 -18.71 46.37 10.07
CA LYS A 67 -19.09 47.76 10.44
C LYS A 67 -17.95 48.77 10.18
N LYS A 68 -18.27 49.91 9.54
CA LYS A 68 -17.33 51.04 9.24
C LYS A 68 -16.70 51.71 10.47
N GLU A 69 -17.21 51.44 11.67
CA GLU A 69 -16.63 51.91 12.96
C GLU A 69 -15.53 50.95 13.49
N ASN A 70 -15.18 49.88 12.75
CA ASN A 70 -14.25 48.82 13.17
C ASN A 70 -12.90 48.79 12.42
N GLU A 71 -12.48 49.84 11.71
CA GLU A 71 -11.13 49.82 11.09
C GLU A 71 -10.03 49.63 12.13
N ASP A 72 -10.12 50.32 13.27
CA ASP A 72 -9.19 50.15 14.39
C ASP A 72 -9.31 48.75 15.02
N VAL A 73 -10.52 48.20 15.13
CA VAL A 73 -10.74 46.85 15.67
C VAL A 73 -10.17 45.78 14.74
N GLN A 74 -10.33 45.94 13.43
CA GLN A 74 -9.79 45.02 12.43
C GLN A 74 -8.26 45.11 12.36
N LYS A 75 -7.70 46.32 12.47
CA LYS A 75 -6.26 46.55 12.58
C LYS A 75 -5.70 45.93 13.87
N ASN A 76 -6.32 46.18 15.01
CA ASN A 76 -5.94 45.59 16.30
C ASN A 76 -6.04 44.06 16.29
N PHE A 77 -7.08 43.50 15.67
CA PHE A 77 -7.21 42.06 15.45
C PHE A 77 -6.04 41.54 14.62
N GLN A 78 -5.72 42.19 13.49
CA GLN A 78 -4.60 41.77 12.63
C GLN A 78 -3.26 41.84 13.36
N GLU A 79 -3.04 42.88 14.16
CA GLU A 79 -1.83 43.01 14.98
C GLU A 79 -1.73 41.88 16.03
N GLN A 80 -2.81 41.59 16.76
CA GLN A 80 -2.82 40.56 17.81
C GLN A 80 -2.82 39.12 17.27
N SER A 81 -3.47 38.88 16.13
CA SER A 81 -3.50 37.57 15.45
C SER A 81 -2.28 37.33 14.58
N SER A 82 -1.41 38.33 14.39
CA SER A 82 -0.16 38.15 13.63
C SER A 82 0.79 37.18 14.35
N VAL A 83 1.32 36.24 13.57
CA VAL A 83 2.30 35.24 14.04
C VAL A 83 3.56 35.46 13.24
N ASN A 84 4.61 35.92 13.93
CA ASN A 84 5.91 36.16 13.31
C ASN A 84 6.73 34.86 13.23
N LEU A 85 7.93 34.94 12.63
CA LEU A 85 8.81 33.79 12.45
C LEU A 85 9.24 33.13 13.78
N GLU A 86 9.50 33.92 14.82
CA GLU A 86 9.94 33.42 16.13
C GLU A 86 8.84 32.69 16.91
N GLU A 87 7.58 33.07 16.66
CA GLU A 87 6.39 32.47 17.26
C GLU A 87 5.85 31.30 16.44
N ALA A 88 6.23 31.18 15.17
CA ALA A 88 5.65 30.21 14.25
C ALA A 88 6.13 28.79 14.54
N TYR A 89 5.19 27.86 14.57
CA TYR A 89 5.42 26.41 14.70
C TYR A 89 4.57 25.67 13.66
N PHE A 90 4.81 24.37 13.48
CA PHE A 90 4.00 23.50 12.64
C PHE A 90 3.29 22.43 13.47
N ILE A 91 2.02 22.16 13.15
CA ILE A 91 1.19 21.14 13.79
C ILE A 91 1.04 19.99 12.82
N ASP A 92 1.60 18.83 13.15
CA ASP A 92 1.23 17.59 12.46
C ASP A 92 -0.17 17.18 12.92
N ILE A 93 -1.16 17.47 12.08
CA ILE A 93 -2.59 17.26 12.37
C ILE A 93 -2.91 15.81 12.77
N PHE A 94 -2.12 14.83 12.34
CA PHE A 94 -2.39 13.43 12.64
C PHE A 94 -1.78 13.01 13.99
N SER A 95 -0.57 13.46 14.31
CA SER A 95 0.10 13.11 15.56
C SER A 95 -0.17 14.10 16.70
N GLU A 96 -0.77 15.25 16.39
CA GLU A 96 -1.01 16.39 17.29
C GLU A 96 0.29 16.94 17.91
N LYS A 97 1.44 16.60 17.32
CA LYS A 97 2.75 17.10 17.76
C LYS A 97 3.02 18.46 17.13
N ILE A 98 3.54 19.35 17.97
CA ILE A 98 4.07 20.64 17.57
C ILE A 98 5.54 20.46 17.22
N HIS A 99 5.93 21.01 16.08
CA HIS A 99 7.29 21.03 15.58
C HIS A 99 7.76 22.47 15.42
N ASP A 100 8.97 22.75 15.91
CA ASP A 100 9.64 24.02 15.61
C ASP A 100 9.91 24.10 14.11
N ILE A 101 9.78 25.31 13.55
CA ILE A 101 10.04 25.52 12.13
C ILE A 101 11.55 25.70 11.94
N GLU A 102 12.14 24.80 11.18
CA GLU A 102 13.48 25.00 10.64
C GLU A 102 13.36 25.93 9.43
N VAL A 103 13.85 27.16 9.56
CA VAL A 103 13.86 28.14 8.45
C VAL A 103 15.30 28.34 8.00
N PRO A 104 15.58 28.30 6.67
CA PRO A 104 16.93 28.55 6.17
C PRO A 104 17.42 29.93 6.63
N GLN A 105 18.73 30.06 6.87
CA GLN A 105 19.29 31.33 7.37
C GLN A 105 19.07 32.50 6.40
N ASN A 106 18.90 32.23 5.11
CA ASN A 106 18.64 33.23 4.09
C ASN A 106 17.99 32.59 2.83
N HIS A 107 17.46 33.46 1.96
CA HIS A 107 16.81 33.10 0.70
C HIS A 107 17.78 32.56 -0.38
N LYS A 108 19.09 32.63 -0.15
CA LYS A 108 20.10 32.40 -1.20
C LYS A 108 20.07 30.98 -1.73
N ASP A 109 19.84 29.98 -0.88
CA ASP A 109 19.80 28.57 -1.32
C ASP A 109 18.64 28.32 -2.29
N VAL A 110 17.50 28.98 -2.07
CA VAL A 110 16.36 28.95 -2.97
C VAL A 110 16.72 29.66 -4.28
N GLU A 111 17.24 30.89 -4.23
CA GLU A 111 17.67 31.60 -5.43
C GLU A 111 18.71 30.82 -6.25
N ASP A 112 19.69 30.19 -5.59
CA ASP A 112 20.76 29.46 -6.23
C ASP A 112 20.23 28.24 -6.99
N LEU A 113 19.17 27.58 -6.51
CA LEU A 113 18.46 26.55 -7.26
C LEU A 113 17.84 27.13 -8.54
N PHE A 114 17.13 28.26 -8.45
CA PHE A 114 16.47 28.86 -9.60
C PHE A 114 17.44 29.46 -10.62
N LYS A 115 18.57 30.03 -10.20
CA LYS A 115 19.68 30.43 -11.09
C LYS A 115 20.28 29.24 -11.83
N LYS A 116 20.44 28.10 -11.16
CA LYS A 116 20.88 26.86 -11.82
C LYS A 116 19.84 26.40 -12.86
N LEU A 117 18.55 26.47 -12.55
CA LEU A 117 17.47 26.12 -13.48
C LEU A 117 17.38 27.08 -14.67
N GLU A 118 17.60 28.38 -14.45
CA GLU A 118 17.68 29.40 -15.50
C GLU A 118 18.78 29.09 -16.51
N SER A 119 19.95 28.65 -16.04
CA SER A 119 21.11 28.36 -16.87
C SER A 119 20.92 27.19 -17.86
N LEU A 120 19.84 26.41 -17.70
CA LEU A 120 19.54 25.28 -18.56
C LEU A 120 18.91 25.72 -19.89
N SER A 121 19.52 25.30 -20.99
CA SER A 121 19.04 25.62 -22.34
C SER A 121 17.96 24.63 -22.79
N PHE A 122 16.71 25.08 -22.98
CA PHE A 122 15.63 24.28 -23.57
C PHE A 122 15.26 24.83 -24.96
N THR A 123 14.89 23.93 -25.89
CA THR A 123 14.48 24.29 -27.25
C THR A 123 13.02 24.76 -27.32
N ASN A 124 12.17 24.27 -26.42
CA ASN A 124 10.75 24.58 -26.34
C ASN A 124 10.37 25.09 -24.93
N GLN A 125 9.66 26.21 -24.85
CA GLN A 125 9.21 26.80 -23.59
C GLN A 125 8.15 25.95 -22.86
N ASP A 126 7.26 25.26 -23.59
CA ASP A 126 6.27 24.37 -22.98
C ASP A 126 6.94 23.12 -22.41
N GLU A 127 7.95 22.61 -23.11
CA GLU A 127 8.79 21.51 -22.61
C GLU A 127 9.58 21.96 -21.38
N LYS A 128 10.20 23.14 -21.40
CA LYS A 128 10.86 23.75 -20.24
C LYS A 128 9.92 23.80 -19.05
N ALA A 129 8.69 24.31 -19.23
CA ALA A 129 7.70 24.40 -18.18
C ALA A 129 7.32 23.03 -17.62
N LYS A 130 7.03 22.06 -18.49
CA LYS A 130 6.69 20.69 -18.06
C LYS A 130 7.83 20.02 -17.30
N ILE A 131 9.06 20.09 -17.81
CA ILE A 131 10.21 19.41 -17.17
C ILE A 131 10.56 20.05 -15.83
N ILE A 132 10.60 21.39 -15.75
CA ILE A 132 10.88 22.09 -14.49
C ILE A 132 9.76 21.83 -13.47
N PHE A 133 8.50 21.81 -13.90
CA PHE A 133 7.37 21.45 -13.03
C PHE A 133 7.55 20.08 -12.40
N LEU A 134 7.82 19.06 -13.23
CA LEU A 134 8.00 17.69 -12.77
C LEU A 134 9.20 17.56 -11.82
N PHE A 135 10.29 18.27 -12.11
CA PHE A 135 11.46 18.33 -11.25
C PHE A 135 11.13 18.93 -9.89
N LEU A 136 10.52 20.11 -9.86
CA LEU A 136 10.18 20.81 -8.61
C LEU A 136 9.17 20.01 -7.79
N TRP A 137 8.11 19.48 -8.43
CA TRP A 137 7.14 18.63 -7.76
C TRP A 137 7.80 17.43 -7.07
N ARG A 138 8.76 16.75 -7.73
CA ARG A 138 9.39 15.54 -7.18
C ARG A 138 10.49 15.83 -6.15
N PHE A 139 11.33 16.84 -6.38
CA PHE A 139 12.59 16.99 -5.65
C PHE A 139 12.62 18.16 -4.67
N LEU A 140 11.65 19.08 -4.67
CA LEU A 140 11.59 20.13 -3.65
C LEU A 140 11.67 19.57 -2.21
N PRO A 141 10.91 18.52 -1.83
CA PRO A 141 11.00 17.94 -0.49
C PRO A 141 12.34 17.30 -0.17
N ASP A 142 13.08 16.82 -1.18
CA ASP A 142 14.39 16.20 -0.98
C ASP A 142 15.50 17.26 -0.88
N ILE A 143 15.41 18.33 -1.69
CA ILE A 143 16.34 19.47 -1.70
C ILE A 143 16.16 20.34 -0.46
N PHE A 144 14.92 20.58 -0.06
CA PHE A 144 14.57 21.41 1.10
C PHE A 144 13.66 20.63 2.08
N PRO A 145 14.19 19.68 2.87
CA PRO A 145 13.38 18.82 3.75
C PRO A 145 12.47 19.59 4.73
N TRP A 146 12.89 20.79 5.13
CA TRP A 146 12.17 21.66 6.04
C TRP A 146 10.81 22.14 5.51
N ILE A 147 10.59 22.16 4.18
CA ILE A 147 9.29 22.58 3.60
C ILE A 147 8.13 21.67 4.01
N ASN A 148 8.42 20.44 4.45
CA ASN A 148 7.42 19.50 4.94
C ASN A 148 6.87 19.86 6.32
N LYS A 149 7.60 20.70 7.07
CA LYS A 149 7.22 21.19 8.40
C LYS A 149 7.13 22.71 8.44
N HIS A 150 7.18 23.35 7.28
CA HIS A 150 7.02 24.78 7.16
C HIS A 150 5.56 25.07 6.84
N PRO A 151 4.81 25.78 7.70
CA PRO A 151 3.39 25.97 7.49
C PRO A 151 3.12 26.89 6.29
N ALA A 152 2.05 26.60 5.54
CA ALA A 152 1.62 27.48 4.46
C ALA A 152 1.02 28.79 4.97
N ASP A 153 0.45 28.78 6.17
CA ASP A 153 -0.08 29.96 6.89
C ASP A 153 0.33 29.85 8.36
N SER A 154 1.05 30.84 8.90
CA SER A 154 1.49 30.83 10.31
C SER A 154 0.32 30.88 11.31
N ARG A 155 -0.86 31.35 10.87
CA ARG A 155 -2.07 31.42 11.69
C ARG A 155 -2.81 30.09 11.76
N ALA A 156 -2.74 29.29 10.69
CA ALA A 156 -3.26 27.93 10.63
C ALA A 156 -2.12 26.95 10.27
N PRO A 157 -1.22 26.66 11.22
CA PRO A 157 0.00 25.90 10.95
C PRO A 157 -0.20 24.38 10.80
N ASN A 158 -1.35 23.94 10.30
CA ASN A 158 -1.80 22.53 10.23
C ASN A 158 -1.50 21.82 8.90
N HIS A 159 -0.90 22.52 7.93
CA HIS A 159 -0.55 21.96 6.62
C HIS A 159 0.74 22.60 6.09
N SER A 160 1.55 21.78 5.42
CA SER A 160 2.85 22.21 4.93
C SER A 160 2.72 23.10 3.70
N ILE A 161 3.68 24.01 3.50
CA ILE A 161 3.75 24.86 2.31
C ILE A 161 3.84 23.99 1.04
N TYR A 162 4.56 22.88 1.08
CA TYR A 162 4.65 21.98 -0.07
C TYR A 162 3.29 21.35 -0.42
N ASP A 163 2.56 20.80 0.56
CA ASP A 163 1.23 20.21 0.30
C ASP A 163 0.24 21.28 -0.19
N HIS A 164 0.33 22.52 0.31
CA HIS A 164 -0.47 23.64 -0.19
C HIS A 164 -0.18 23.97 -1.66
N LEU A 165 1.09 24.16 -2.01
CA LEU A 165 1.53 24.51 -3.36
C LEU A 165 1.14 23.45 -4.39
N VAL A 166 1.28 22.16 -4.03
CA VAL A 166 0.90 21.05 -4.92
C VAL A 166 -0.61 21.01 -5.15
N GLN A 167 -1.43 21.27 -4.12
CA GLN A 167 -2.88 21.34 -4.28
C GLN A 167 -3.32 22.54 -5.12
N ALA A 168 -2.72 23.71 -4.92
CA ALA A 168 -3.00 24.88 -5.76
C ALA A 168 -2.70 24.59 -7.24
N SER A 169 -1.58 23.91 -7.53
CA SER A 169 -1.23 23.46 -8.89
C SER A 169 -2.20 22.43 -9.47
N ALA A 170 -2.71 21.51 -8.65
CA ALA A 170 -3.71 20.53 -9.10
C ALA A 170 -5.03 21.22 -9.47
N VAL A 171 -5.50 22.12 -8.60
CA VAL A 171 -6.76 22.86 -8.80
C VAL A 171 -6.67 23.79 -10.01
N VAL A 172 -5.55 24.52 -10.21
CA VAL A 172 -5.44 25.49 -11.31
C VAL A 172 -5.66 24.84 -12.67
N SER A 173 -5.08 23.64 -12.87
CA SER A 173 -5.23 22.87 -14.13
C SER A 173 -6.66 22.37 -14.38
N SER A 174 -7.52 22.39 -13.36
CA SER A 174 -8.91 21.93 -13.43
C SER A 174 -9.91 23.07 -13.64
N ILE A 175 -9.50 24.31 -13.40
CA ILE A 175 -10.31 25.53 -13.58
C ILE A 175 -9.86 26.38 -14.78
N GLU A 176 -8.69 26.10 -15.34
CA GLU A 176 -8.11 26.77 -16.52
C GLU A 176 -9.13 26.91 -17.66
N ASN A 177 -9.19 28.10 -18.28
CA ASN A 177 -10.13 28.46 -19.33
C ASN A 177 -11.60 28.38 -18.88
N ASN A 178 -11.88 28.78 -17.64
CA ASN A 178 -13.20 28.76 -17.00
C ASN A 178 -13.83 27.35 -16.96
N LYS A 179 -13.04 26.30 -16.74
CA LYS A 179 -13.58 24.94 -16.59
C LYS A 179 -14.12 24.69 -15.18
N ILE A 180 -15.00 23.70 -15.04
CA ILE A 180 -15.50 23.28 -13.73
C ILE A 180 -14.54 22.22 -13.18
N PRO A 181 -14.03 22.36 -11.95
CA PRO A 181 -13.23 21.30 -11.34
C PRO A 181 -14.14 20.13 -10.96
N ALA A 182 -13.62 18.91 -11.07
CA ALA A 182 -14.33 17.68 -10.78
C ALA A 182 -13.43 16.64 -10.12
N PHE A 183 -14.02 15.75 -9.33
CA PHE A 183 -13.33 14.51 -8.93
C PHE A 183 -13.52 13.43 -9.97
N LEU A 184 -12.43 12.74 -10.31
CA LEU A 184 -12.45 11.44 -10.97
C LEU A 184 -12.05 10.37 -9.96
N LEU A 185 -12.99 9.50 -9.60
CA LEU A 185 -12.72 8.30 -8.83
C LEU A 185 -12.84 7.08 -9.74
N PHE A 186 -11.73 6.37 -9.94
CA PHE A 186 -11.63 5.21 -10.84
C PHE A 186 -11.20 3.96 -10.06
N THR A 187 -11.72 2.78 -10.40
CA THR A 187 -11.41 1.52 -9.71
C THR A 187 -11.50 0.30 -10.61
N ILE A 188 -10.60 -0.65 -10.40
CA ILE A 188 -10.55 -1.96 -11.08
C ILE A 188 -11.12 -3.04 -10.16
N SER A 189 -11.88 -3.98 -10.73
CA SER A 189 -12.54 -5.11 -10.07
C SER A 189 -12.51 -6.35 -10.97
N PRO A 190 -12.52 -7.59 -10.43
CA PRO A 190 -12.41 -7.97 -9.02
C PRO A 190 -10.95 -7.93 -8.51
N VAL A 191 -10.77 -7.71 -7.21
CA VAL A 191 -9.44 -7.67 -6.55
C VAL A 191 -9.15 -8.97 -5.80
N GLN A 192 -9.90 -9.23 -4.73
CA GLN A 192 -9.60 -10.32 -3.79
C GLN A 192 -9.77 -11.69 -4.42
N GLU A 193 -10.78 -11.88 -5.26
CA GLU A 193 -11.00 -13.12 -6.02
C GLU A 193 -9.87 -13.37 -7.02
N PHE A 194 -9.34 -12.32 -7.65
CA PHE A 194 -8.24 -12.44 -8.60
C PHE A 194 -6.93 -12.81 -7.92
N ILE A 195 -6.60 -12.13 -6.81
CA ILE A 195 -5.39 -12.39 -6.03
C ILE A 195 -5.42 -13.81 -5.46
N SER A 196 -6.53 -14.22 -4.82
CA SER A 196 -6.66 -15.52 -4.13
C SER A 196 -6.67 -16.75 -5.04
N LYS A 197 -7.02 -16.61 -6.33
CA LYS A 197 -6.92 -17.68 -7.34
C LYS A 197 -5.46 -17.96 -7.70
N ALA A 198 -4.72 -18.54 -6.77
CA ALA A 198 -3.30 -18.81 -6.86
C ALA A 198 -2.99 -20.19 -6.26
N ARG A 199 -2.18 -20.98 -6.99
CA ARG A 199 -1.66 -22.26 -6.49
C ARG A 199 -0.21 -22.13 -6.05
N LYS A 200 0.55 -21.27 -6.72
CA LYS A 200 1.94 -20.94 -6.39
C LYS A 200 2.03 -19.55 -5.76
N THR A 201 3.05 -19.32 -4.94
CA THR A 201 3.35 -18.01 -4.36
C THR A 201 3.65 -16.96 -5.45
N SER A 202 4.25 -17.39 -6.57
CA SER A 202 4.44 -16.57 -7.77
C SER A 202 3.12 -16.12 -8.41
N ASP A 203 2.09 -16.99 -8.47
CA ASP A 203 0.78 -16.65 -9.02
C ASP A 203 0.08 -15.60 -8.16
N LEU A 204 0.27 -15.69 -6.83
CA LEU A 204 -0.29 -14.76 -5.87
C LEU A 204 0.31 -13.36 -6.05
N TRP A 205 1.65 -13.27 -6.06
CA TRP A 205 2.35 -12.02 -6.32
C TRP A 205 1.98 -11.47 -7.71
N ALA A 206 1.96 -12.31 -8.74
CA ALA A 206 1.60 -11.89 -10.09
C ALA A 206 0.20 -11.27 -10.13
N GLY A 207 -0.76 -11.87 -9.42
CA GLY A 207 -2.10 -11.30 -9.30
C GLY A 207 -2.09 -9.92 -8.65
N SER A 208 -1.39 -9.77 -7.54
CA SER A 208 -1.29 -8.49 -6.81
C SER A 208 -0.59 -7.41 -7.64
N TYR A 209 0.56 -7.74 -8.23
CA TYR A 209 1.36 -6.80 -9.01
C TYR A 209 0.68 -6.44 -10.32
N MET A 210 -0.01 -7.37 -10.99
CA MET A 210 -0.74 -7.07 -12.22
C MET A 210 -1.83 -6.03 -11.99
N LEU A 211 -2.58 -6.10 -10.88
CA LEU A 211 -3.54 -5.06 -10.51
C LEU A 211 -2.86 -3.71 -10.26
N SER A 212 -1.77 -3.71 -9.46
CA SER A 212 -0.97 -2.51 -9.17
C SER A 212 -0.36 -1.89 -10.44
N TYR A 213 0.01 -2.70 -11.44
CA TYR A 213 0.57 -2.23 -12.69
C TYR A 213 -0.52 -1.69 -13.63
N LEU A 214 -1.67 -2.36 -13.71
CA LEU A 214 -2.80 -1.92 -14.53
C LEU A 214 -3.35 -0.57 -14.05
N ILE A 215 -3.52 -0.39 -12.73
CA ILE A 215 -3.97 0.89 -12.19
C ILE A 215 -2.91 1.99 -12.37
N TYR A 216 -1.62 1.68 -12.23
CA TYR A 216 -0.54 2.63 -12.55
C TYR A 216 -0.63 3.08 -14.01
N LYS A 217 -0.89 2.17 -14.95
CA LYS A 217 -1.06 2.53 -16.36
C LYS A 217 -2.31 3.36 -16.66
N CYS A 218 -3.34 3.26 -15.82
CA CYS A 218 -4.49 4.17 -15.85
C CYS A 218 -4.10 5.57 -15.31
N ILE A 219 -3.37 5.62 -14.19
CA ILE A 219 -2.85 6.85 -13.58
C ILE A 219 -1.89 7.58 -14.54
N GLU A 220 -1.06 6.84 -15.28
CA GLU A 220 -0.12 7.38 -16.28
C GLU A 220 -0.81 8.29 -17.30
N VAL A 221 -2.07 8.01 -17.67
CA VAL A 221 -2.86 8.88 -18.58
C VAL A 221 -3.15 10.25 -17.95
N VAL A 222 -3.51 10.26 -16.67
CA VAL A 222 -3.76 11.50 -15.92
C VAL A 222 -2.47 12.29 -15.77
N MET A 223 -1.38 11.61 -15.40
CA MET A 223 -0.05 12.22 -15.26
C MET A 223 0.43 12.87 -16.56
N GLU A 224 0.27 12.20 -17.70
CA GLU A 224 0.72 12.74 -18.99
C GLU A 224 -0.07 14.00 -19.40
N LYS A 225 -1.37 14.01 -19.11
CA LYS A 225 -2.27 15.09 -19.53
C LYS A 225 -2.30 16.28 -18.61
N LEU A 226 -2.29 16.06 -17.29
CA LEU A 226 -2.52 17.08 -16.28
C LEU A 226 -1.34 17.26 -15.33
N GLY A 227 -0.53 16.22 -15.12
CA GLY A 227 0.56 16.20 -14.16
C GLY A 227 0.29 15.23 -13.00
N PRO A 228 1.35 14.80 -12.27
CA PRO A 228 1.21 13.86 -11.16
C PRO A 228 0.54 14.46 -9.91
N ASP A 229 0.59 15.78 -9.73
CA ASP A 229 -0.08 16.50 -8.65
C ASP A 229 -1.61 16.41 -8.69
N ASN A 230 -2.19 16.19 -9.88
CA ASN A 230 -3.64 16.02 -10.03
C ASN A 230 -4.17 14.72 -9.41
N VAL A 231 -3.30 13.76 -9.06
CA VAL A 231 -3.70 12.51 -8.39
C VAL A 231 -3.51 12.67 -6.89
N ILE A 232 -4.63 12.70 -6.15
CA ILE A 232 -4.63 12.89 -4.69
C ILE A 232 -4.34 11.57 -3.98
N PHE A 233 -4.95 10.48 -4.48
CA PHE A 233 -4.81 9.14 -3.91
C PHE A 233 -4.64 8.11 -5.02
N PRO A 234 -3.67 7.17 -4.93
CA PRO A 234 -2.57 7.18 -3.96
C PRO A 234 -1.62 8.37 -4.20
N ASN A 235 -0.81 8.72 -3.20
CA ASN A 235 0.22 9.73 -3.38
C ASN A 235 1.32 9.17 -4.31
N LEU A 236 1.69 9.96 -5.32
CA LEU A 236 2.63 9.55 -6.37
C LEU A 236 4.10 9.87 -6.03
N LEU A 237 4.37 10.62 -4.98
CA LEU A 237 5.72 11.07 -4.62
C LEU A 237 6.59 9.88 -4.22
N GLY A 238 7.74 9.72 -4.87
CA GLY A 238 8.70 8.64 -4.57
C GLY A 238 8.24 7.23 -4.96
N GLN A 239 7.10 7.08 -5.64
CA GLN A 239 6.62 5.79 -6.11
C GLN A 239 7.57 5.24 -7.19
N PRO A 240 8.07 3.99 -7.09
CA PRO A 240 9.08 3.46 -8.02
C PRO A 240 8.68 3.51 -9.51
N LEU A 241 7.42 3.22 -9.83
CA LEU A 241 6.92 3.29 -11.21
C LEU A 241 6.81 4.74 -11.72
N VAL A 242 6.51 5.69 -10.84
CA VAL A 242 6.45 7.12 -11.16
C VAL A 242 7.86 7.69 -11.34
N ASP A 243 8.79 7.34 -10.46
CA ASP A 243 10.19 7.74 -10.58
C ASP A 243 10.82 7.18 -11.87
N ARG A 244 10.45 5.95 -12.28
CA ARG A 244 10.83 5.44 -13.59
C ARG A 244 10.27 6.29 -14.73
N TRP A 245 9.00 6.64 -14.67
CA TRP A 245 8.38 7.51 -15.67
C TRP A 245 9.08 8.86 -15.74
N LEU A 246 9.41 9.46 -14.60
CA LEU A 246 10.20 10.69 -14.50
C LEU A 246 11.60 10.53 -15.12
N TYR A 247 12.27 9.41 -14.86
CA TYR A 247 13.61 9.15 -15.43
C TYR A 247 13.57 9.18 -16.96
N GLU A 248 12.57 8.53 -17.57
CA GLU A 248 12.36 8.57 -19.01
C GLU A 248 12.08 9.98 -19.54
N LYS A 249 11.41 10.85 -18.75
CA LYS A 249 11.20 12.26 -19.11
C LYS A 249 12.46 13.12 -18.94
N PHE A 250 13.34 12.80 -17.98
CA PHE A 250 14.50 13.63 -17.67
C PHE A 250 15.76 13.26 -18.45
N LYS A 251 16.01 11.96 -18.70
CA LYS A 251 17.31 11.44 -19.15
C LYS A 251 17.85 12.08 -20.45
N ASN A 252 16.96 12.53 -21.33
CA ASN A 252 17.32 13.13 -22.63
C ASN A 252 17.04 14.65 -22.69
N THR A 253 16.86 15.30 -21.54
CA THR A 253 16.53 16.73 -21.46
C THR A 253 17.61 17.48 -20.70
N SER A 254 17.61 18.81 -20.83
CA SER A 254 18.62 19.68 -20.23
C SER A 254 18.68 19.61 -18.70
N ILE A 255 17.58 19.20 -18.05
CA ILE A 255 17.54 19.01 -16.58
C ILE A 255 18.54 17.96 -16.10
N ALA A 256 18.92 16.97 -16.93
CA ALA A 256 19.91 15.95 -16.57
C ALA A 256 21.28 16.54 -16.21
N ASN A 257 21.59 17.75 -16.70
CA ASN A 257 22.82 18.49 -16.41
C ASN A 257 22.74 19.35 -15.15
N LEU A 258 21.60 19.37 -14.45
CA LEU A 258 21.43 20.18 -13.25
C LEU A 258 22.35 19.71 -12.13
N ASN A 259 23.20 20.61 -11.64
CA ASN A 259 24.12 20.33 -10.54
C ASN A 259 23.43 20.47 -9.16
N ASP A 260 22.58 19.50 -8.83
CA ASP A 260 21.98 19.29 -7.51
C ASP A 260 22.34 17.89 -6.97
N HIS A 261 22.72 17.79 -5.69
CA HIS A 261 23.22 16.55 -5.12
C HIS A 261 22.15 15.44 -5.07
N ASN A 262 20.94 15.76 -4.60
CA ASN A 262 19.86 14.79 -4.43
C ASN A 262 19.37 14.28 -5.78
N PHE A 263 19.17 15.20 -6.73
CA PHE A 263 18.78 14.86 -8.10
C PHE A 263 19.84 14.04 -8.82
N GLN A 264 21.12 14.42 -8.75
CA GLN A 264 22.19 13.67 -9.42
C GLN A 264 22.38 12.27 -8.82
N LYS A 265 22.25 12.13 -7.50
CA LYS A 265 22.25 10.81 -6.85
C LYS A 265 21.12 9.94 -7.38
N TRP A 266 19.89 10.48 -7.42
CA TRP A 266 18.73 9.78 -7.97
C TRP A 266 18.93 9.41 -9.45
N LEU A 267 19.43 10.33 -10.28
CA LEU A 267 19.67 10.10 -11.70
C LEU A 267 20.70 8.98 -11.92
N GLN A 268 21.79 8.97 -11.14
CA GLN A 268 22.81 7.92 -11.18
C GLN A 268 22.26 6.55 -10.78
N GLU A 269 21.34 6.47 -9.81
CA GLU A 269 20.70 5.21 -9.42
C GLU A 269 19.88 4.61 -10.57
N TRP A 270 19.17 5.44 -11.33
CA TRP A 270 18.39 5.03 -12.51
C TRP A 270 19.27 4.72 -13.73
N GLN A 271 20.36 5.46 -13.95
CA GLN A 271 21.36 5.12 -14.97
C GLN A 271 22.00 3.75 -14.69
N LYS A 272 22.32 3.45 -13.42
CA LYS A 272 22.80 2.13 -13.02
C LYS A 272 21.76 1.04 -13.30
N PHE A 273 20.48 1.32 -13.08
CA PHE A 273 19.39 0.39 -13.42
C PHE A 273 19.31 0.13 -14.92
N GLU A 274 19.36 1.15 -15.77
CA GLU A 274 19.37 1.01 -17.24
C GLU A 274 20.57 0.17 -17.72
N SER A 275 21.73 0.30 -17.05
CA SER A 275 22.91 -0.55 -17.28
C SER A 275 22.84 -1.96 -16.66
N LYS A 276 21.69 -2.35 -16.08
CA LYS A 276 21.45 -3.64 -15.40
C LYS A 276 22.39 -3.91 -14.22
N ARG A 277 22.66 -2.89 -13.39
CA ARG A 277 23.59 -2.97 -12.24
C ARG A 277 22.97 -2.58 -10.90
N ASN A 278 21.63 -2.55 -10.77
CA ASN A 278 20.97 -2.07 -9.54
C ASN A 278 19.84 -3.00 -9.05
N GLU A 279 20.21 -4.05 -8.31
CA GLU A 279 19.26 -5.00 -7.71
C GLU A 279 18.34 -4.38 -6.65
N GLN A 280 18.78 -3.33 -5.96
CA GLN A 280 17.99 -2.69 -4.91
C GLN A 280 16.77 -1.98 -5.50
N LEU A 281 16.96 -1.27 -6.62
CA LEU A 281 15.90 -0.58 -7.33
C LEU A 281 14.95 -1.57 -8.02
N GLU A 282 15.47 -2.68 -8.57
CA GLU A 282 14.64 -3.80 -9.03
C GLU A 282 13.72 -4.28 -7.91
N GLY A 283 14.26 -4.53 -6.72
CA GLY A 283 13.44 -4.92 -5.57
C GLY A 283 12.31 -3.92 -5.28
N LYS A 284 12.58 -2.61 -5.31
CA LYS A 284 11.55 -1.57 -5.06
C LYS A 284 10.48 -1.53 -6.16
N LEU A 285 10.89 -1.68 -7.42
CA LEU A 285 9.98 -1.70 -8.57
C LEU A 285 9.00 -2.86 -8.51
N THR A 286 9.36 -3.96 -7.85
CA THR A 286 8.58 -5.22 -7.88
C THR A 286 7.57 -5.34 -6.73
N ILE A 287 7.48 -4.31 -5.88
CA ILE A 287 6.46 -4.23 -4.84
C ILE A 287 5.17 -3.67 -5.44
N ALA A 288 4.06 -4.35 -5.19
CA ALA A 288 2.74 -3.89 -5.59
C ALA A 288 2.25 -2.81 -4.61
N ASN A 289 2.58 -1.54 -4.90
CA ASN A 289 2.30 -0.39 -4.03
C ASN A 289 1.10 0.46 -4.45
N PHE A 290 0.51 0.20 -5.62
CA PHE A 290 -0.67 0.93 -6.05
C PHE A 290 -1.94 0.16 -5.66
N PRO A 291 -2.91 0.81 -5.00
CA PRO A 291 -4.22 0.22 -4.71
C PRO A 291 -5.03 0.07 -6.00
N ASN A 292 -6.12 -0.70 -5.96
CA ASN A 292 -6.97 -0.93 -7.14
C ASN A 292 -7.83 0.28 -7.57
N ARG A 293 -7.59 1.46 -7.02
CA ARG A 293 -8.37 2.68 -7.26
C ARG A 293 -7.50 3.93 -7.15
N PHE A 294 -7.92 5.00 -7.80
CA PHE A 294 -7.31 6.32 -7.61
C PHE A 294 -8.35 7.43 -7.63
N LEU A 295 -8.04 8.53 -6.95
CA LEU A 295 -8.81 9.78 -6.95
C LEU A 295 -7.95 10.89 -7.55
N ALA A 296 -8.50 11.59 -8.53
CA ALA A 296 -7.86 12.74 -9.16
C ALA A 296 -8.77 13.97 -9.20
N ILE A 297 -8.17 15.17 -9.19
CA ILE A 297 -8.84 16.42 -9.55
C ILE A 297 -8.62 16.64 -11.04
N ILE A 298 -9.72 16.75 -11.79
CA ILE A 298 -9.70 16.93 -13.23
C ILE A 298 -10.63 18.08 -13.63
N PRO A 299 -10.45 18.70 -14.81
CA PRO A 299 -11.52 19.48 -15.42
C PRO A 299 -12.74 18.57 -15.68
N TYR A 300 -13.95 19.08 -15.48
CA TYR A 300 -15.20 18.37 -15.69
C TYR A 300 -15.36 18.00 -17.17
N ASP A 301 -14.92 16.79 -17.49
CA ASP A 301 -14.98 16.19 -18.81
C ASP A 301 -14.90 14.66 -18.69
N ASN A 302 -15.88 13.98 -19.26
CA ASN A 302 -15.91 12.52 -19.29
C ASN A 302 -14.90 11.94 -20.30
N SER A 303 -14.33 12.74 -21.21
CA SER A 303 -13.37 12.28 -22.21
C SER A 303 -12.12 11.67 -21.56
N LEU A 304 -11.63 12.29 -20.47
CA LEU A 304 -10.47 11.80 -19.75
C LEU A 304 -10.76 10.46 -19.08
N ALA A 305 -11.90 10.34 -18.38
CA ALA A 305 -12.31 9.09 -17.75
C ALA A 305 -12.48 7.95 -18.77
N LYS A 306 -13.06 8.24 -19.95
CA LYS A 306 -13.17 7.29 -21.07
C LYS A 306 -11.80 6.91 -21.63
N GLU A 307 -10.85 7.83 -21.72
CA GLU A 307 -9.49 7.52 -22.17
C GLU A 307 -8.76 6.62 -21.17
N VAL A 308 -8.93 6.87 -19.87
CA VAL A 308 -8.41 5.99 -18.80
C VAL A 308 -9.00 4.58 -18.92
N GLU A 309 -10.31 4.46 -19.14
CA GLU A 309 -10.98 3.18 -19.39
C GLU A 309 -10.46 2.48 -20.66
N ASN A 310 -10.28 3.24 -21.76
CA ASN A 310 -9.74 2.68 -23.00
C ASN A 310 -8.29 2.23 -22.82
N LYS A 311 -7.47 2.99 -22.08
CA LYS A 311 -6.11 2.60 -21.73
C LYS A 311 -6.10 1.30 -20.92
N PHE A 312 -7.02 1.15 -19.97
CA PHE A 312 -7.19 -0.09 -19.22
C PHE A 312 -7.45 -1.29 -20.14
N LYS A 313 -8.45 -1.17 -21.03
CA LYS A 313 -8.79 -2.23 -22.01
C LYS A 313 -7.60 -2.54 -22.92
N ASN A 314 -6.96 -1.53 -23.48
CA ASN A 314 -5.80 -1.68 -24.36
C ASN A 314 -4.63 -2.40 -23.66
N ASN A 315 -4.39 -2.13 -22.38
CA ASN A 315 -3.35 -2.83 -21.62
C ASN A 315 -3.68 -4.32 -21.43
N LEU A 316 -4.96 -4.69 -21.25
CA LEU A 316 -5.38 -6.09 -21.19
C LEU A 316 -5.17 -6.79 -22.54
N GLU A 317 -5.48 -6.11 -23.65
CA GLU A 317 -5.22 -6.63 -25.00
C GLU A 317 -3.73 -6.80 -25.28
N GLU A 318 -2.90 -5.85 -24.84
CA GLU A 318 -1.45 -5.93 -24.95
C GLU A 318 -0.89 -7.10 -24.13
N LEU A 319 -1.41 -7.32 -22.91
CA LEU A 319 -1.06 -8.48 -22.09
C LEU A 319 -1.45 -9.78 -22.79
N ALA A 320 -2.65 -9.86 -23.38
CA ALA A 320 -3.07 -11.03 -24.15
C ALA A 320 -2.10 -11.33 -25.31
N GLY A 321 -1.69 -10.29 -26.05
CA GLY A 321 -0.67 -10.41 -27.10
C GLY A 321 0.66 -10.95 -26.58
N LYS A 322 1.17 -10.41 -25.46
CA LYS A 322 2.44 -10.84 -24.85
C LYS A 322 2.41 -12.28 -24.33
N VAL A 323 1.29 -12.69 -23.74
CA VAL A 323 1.08 -14.08 -23.31
C VAL A 323 1.10 -15.00 -24.51
N SER A 324 0.40 -14.63 -25.59
CA SER A 324 0.35 -15.40 -26.83
C SER A 324 1.74 -15.54 -27.47
N GLU A 325 2.50 -14.44 -27.57
CA GLU A 325 3.90 -14.44 -28.07
C GLU A 325 4.77 -15.45 -27.30
N LYS A 326 4.69 -15.45 -25.96
CA LYS A 326 5.45 -16.39 -25.10
C LYS A 326 5.03 -17.85 -25.26
N LEU A 327 3.74 -18.11 -25.46
CA LEU A 327 3.24 -19.45 -25.77
C LEU A 327 3.76 -19.94 -27.13
N ILE A 328 3.84 -19.07 -28.13
CA ILE A 328 4.39 -19.40 -29.46
C ILE A 328 5.89 -19.61 -29.42
N GLU A 329 6.65 -18.80 -28.68
CA GLU A 329 8.09 -19.02 -28.46
C GLU A 329 8.36 -20.42 -27.91
N THR A 330 7.53 -20.87 -26.98
CA THR A 330 7.60 -22.23 -26.44
C THR A 330 7.36 -23.27 -27.53
N LEU A 331 6.33 -23.10 -28.36
CA LEU A 331 6.02 -24.03 -29.45
C LEU A 331 7.15 -24.08 -30.51
N LYS A 332 7.84 -22.97 -30.78
CA LYS A 332 8.98 -22.95 -31.72
C LYS A 332 10.17 -23.75 -31.21
N ASN A 333 10.44 -23.71 -29.91
CA ASN A 333 11.58 -24.41 -29.30
C ASN A 333 11.38 -25.93 -29.20
N SER A 334 10.16 -26.41 -29.44
CA SER A 334 9.74 -27.79 -29.22
C SER A 334 10.13 -28.81 -30.31
N GLY A 335 10.99 -28.43 -31.27
CA GLY A 335 11.55 -29.35 -32.27
C GLY A 335 10.61 -29.85 -33.38
N ASN A 336 9.34 -29.41 -33.41
CA ASN A 336 8.41 -29.72 -34.51
C ASN A 336 8.49 -28.69 -35.65
N SER A 337 8.38 -29.18 -36.88
CA SER A 337 8.25 -28.34 -38.08
C SER A 337 6.81 -27.83 -38.23
N TYR A 338 6.39 -26.86 -37.41
CA TYR A 338 5.22 -26.05 -37.74
C TYR A 338 5.59 -25.11 -38.89
N SER A 339 4.71 -24.96 -39.88
CA SER A 339 4.90 -23.88 -40.86
C SER A 339 4.74 -22.52 -40.18
N GLU A 340 5.34 -21.46 -40.74
CA GLU A 340 5.13 -20.11 -40.21
C GLU A 340 3.64 -19.71 -40.21
N GLN A 341 2.88 -20.22 -41.18
CA GLN A 341 1.45 -19.94 -41.33
C GLN A 341 0.62 -20.64 -40.24
N ASP A 342 0.98 -21.85 -39.84
CA ASP A 342 0.33 -22.56 -38.71
C ASP A 342 0.55 -21.81 -37.40
N LEU A 343 1.80 -21.38 -37.14
CA LEU A 343 2.14 -20.64 -35.94
C LEU A 343 1.42 -19.29 -35.89
N GLN A 344 1.25 -18.61 -37.01
CA GLN A 344 0.48 -17.36 -37.08
C GLN A 344 -1.00 -17.58 -36.75
N ASN A 345 -1.63 -18.61 -37.31
CA ASN A 345 -3.03 -18.93 -37.04
C ASN A 345 -3.25 -19.31 -35.57
N ILE A 346 -2.37 -20.15 -35.01
CA ILE A 346 -2.39 -20.54 -33.59
C ILE A 346 -2.24 -19.30 -32.69
N ASN A 347 -1.29 -18.43 -33.01
CA ASN A 347 -1.05 -17.20 -32.25
C ASN A 347 -2.29 -16.30 -32.23
N GLN A 348 -2.96 -16.15 -33.37
CA GLN A 348 -4.16 -15.31 -33.46
C GLN A 348 -5.30 -15.90 -32.62
N ASN A 349 -5.52 -17.22 -32.69
CA ASN A 349 -6.54 -17.90 -31.89
C ASN A 349 -6.29 -17.74 -30.38
N PHE A 350 -5.06 -18.01 -29.92
CA PHE A 350 -4.69 -17.82 -28.51
C PHE A 350 -4.88 -16.38 -28.05
N LYS A 351 -4.39 -15.42 -28.83
CA LYS A 351 -4.52 -14.00 -28.52
C LYS A 351 -5.99 -13.61 -28.35
N ASP A 352 -6.86 -14.04 -29.25
CA ASP A 352 -8.29 -13.70 -29.22
C ASP A 352 -8.99 -14.36 -28.02
N GLN A 353 -8.70 -15.64 -27.73
CA GLN A 353 -9.25 -16.34 -26.57
C GLN A 353 -8.77 -15.72 -25.25
N ILE A 354 -7.48 -15.42 -25.10
CA ILE A 354 -6.91 -14.78 -23.90
C ILE A 354 -7.48 -13.37 -23.71
N LYS A 355 -7.56 -12.58 -24.81
CA LYS A 355 -8.16 -11.25 -24.81
C LYS A 355 -9.60 -11.30 -24.30
N SER A 356 -10.40 -12.21 -24.85
CA SER A 356 -11.80 -12.40 -24.45
C SER A 356 -11.92 -12.76 -22.97
N HIS A 357 -11.11 -13.70 -22.49
CA HIS A 357 -11.06 -14.08 -21.08
C HIS A 357 -10.70 -12.89 -20.16
N LEU A 358 -9.68 -12.10 -20.50
CA LEU A 358 -9.24 -10.96 -19.68
C LEU A 358 -10.27 -9.82 -19.65
N LEU A 359 -10.83 -9.45 -20.81
CA LEU A 359 -11.83 -8.38 -20.91
C LEU A 359 -13.15 -8.72 -20.24
N ASN A 360 -13.50 -10.01 -20.16
CA ASN A 360 -14.68 -10.48 -19.43
C ASN A 360 -14.44 -10.63 -17.94
N TYR A 361 -13.21 -10.97 -17.55
CA TYR A 361 -12.87 -11.14 -16.14
C TYR A 361 -12.77 -9.80 -15.41
N PHE A 362 -12.08 -8.82 -16.01
CA PHE A 362 -11.88 -7.53 -15.37
C PHE A 362 -12.91 -6.49 -15.80
N GLN A 363 -13.33 -5.70 -14.82
CA GLN A 363 -14.21 -4.57 -14.99
C GLN A 363 -13.54 -3.33 -14.39
N CYS A 364 -13.83 -2.18 -14.99
CA CYS A 364 -13.51 -0.90 -14.38
C CYS A 364 -14.79 -0.10 -14.14
N TYR A 365 -14.77 0.70 -13.08
CA TYR A 365 -15.84 1.58 -12.69
C TYR A 365 -15.25 2.96 -12.41
N TRP A 366 -15.98 4.00 -12.79
CA TRP A 366 -15.55 5.36 -12.53
C TRP A 366 -16.73 6.30 -12.34
N VAL A 367 -16.49 7.38 -11.60
CA VAL A 367 -17.42 8.50 -11.39
C VAL A 367 -16.65 9.79 -11.62
N VAL A 368 -17.27 10.72 -12.36
CA VAL A 368 -16.83 12.11 -12.48
C VAL A 368 -17.85 12.98 -11.76
N LEU A 369 -17.48 13.56 -10.62
CA LEU A 369 -18.35 14.45 -9.84
C LEU A 369 -17.90 15.92 -10.03
N PRO A 370 -18.65 16.77 -10.75
CA PRO A 370 -18.36 18.20 -10.80
C PRO A 370 -18.54 18.82 -9.42
N TRP A 371 -17.66 19.74 -9.06
CA TRP A 371 -17.72 20.41 -7.76
C TRP A 371 -18.83 21.47 -7.68
N VAL A 372 -19.23 22.02 -8.84
CA VAL A 372 -20.36 22.96 -8.98
C VAL A 372 -21.19 22.59 -10.21
N SER A 373 -22.47 22.95 -10.21
CA SER A 373 -23.39 22.64 -11.32
C SER A 373 -23.12 23.50 -12.57
N LYS A 374 -22.67 24.75 -12.37
CA LYS A 374 -22.42 25.73 -13.42
C LYS A 374 -21.24 26.62 -13.01
N ILE A 375 -20.55 27.18 -13.99
CA ILE A 375 -19.48 28.16 -13.76
C ILE A 375 -20.12 29.40 -13.11
N LYS A 376 -19.74 29.67 -11.87
CA LYS A 376 -20.17 30.82 -11.07
C LYS A 376 -18.92 31.51 -10.55
N ILE A 377 -18.99 32.83 -10.35
CA ILE A 377 -17.89 33.59 -9.76
C ILE A 377 -17.50 32.97 -8.41
N ASN A 378 -16.21 32.70 -8.21
CA ASN A 378 -15.63 32.10 -7.01
C ASN A 378 -16.09 30.68 -6.64
N TYR A 379 -16.83 29.98 -7.51
CA TYR A 379 -17.30 28.60 -7.27
C TYR A 379 -17.93 28.43 -5.87
N PRO A 380 -19.15 28.93 -5.62
CA PRO A 380 -19.75 28.87 -4.29
C PRO A 380 -20.03 27.42 -3.85
N PRO A 381 -20.01 27.11 -2.53
CA PRO A 381 -20.22 25.75 -2.01
C PRO A 381 -21.69 25.29 -2.01
N ASN A 382 -22.64 26.16 -2.36
CA ASN A 382 -24.08 25.93 -2.24
C ASN A 382 -24.53 24.65 -2.95
N ASP A 383 -24.09 24.46 -4.20
CA ASP A 383 -24.47 23.30 -5.01
C ASP A 383 -24.06 21.99 -4.31
N ALA A 384 -22.83 21.92 -3.78
CA ALA A 384 -22.33 20.76 -3.06
C ALA A 384 -23.10 20.49 -1.75
N LEU A 385 -23.52 21.54 -1.04
CA LEU A 385 -24.34 21.42 0.17
C LEU A 385 -25.76 20.93 -0.15
N GLU A 386 -26.37 21.46 -1.21
CA GLU A 386 -27.70 21.06 -1.67
C GLU A 386 -27.70 19.59 -2.14
N ASP A 387 -26.76 19.22 -3.00
CA ASP A 387 -26.60 17.84 -3.48
C ASP A 387 -26.36 16.86 -2.31
N TYR A 388 -25.51 17.22 -1.34
CA TYR A 388 -25.28 16.37 -0.17
C TYR A 388 -26.53 16.20 0.67
N LYS A 389 -27.28 17.29 0.90
CA LYS A 389 -28.53 17.24 1.66
C LYS A 389 -29.57 16.34 0.99
N GLU A 390 -29.71 16.44 -0.33
CA GLU A 390 -30.69 15.67 -1.10
C GLU A 390 -30.31 14.19 -1.20
N LEU A 391 -29.05 13.88 -1.53
CA LEU A 391 -28.60 12.51 -1.80
C LEU A 391 -28.23 11.74 -0.53
N ILE A 392 -27.79 12.43 0.53
CA ILE A 392 -27.34 11.81 1.78
C ILE A 392 -28.29 12.10 2.93
N SER A 393 -28.18 13.28 3.56
CA SER A 393 -29.02 13.75 4.67
C SER A 393 -28.43 15.05 5.27
N ASP A 394 -29.29 15.96 5.73
CA ASP A 394 -28.91 17.11 6.57
C ASP A 394 -28.67 16.76 8.05
N GLN A 395 -28.97 15.53 8.47
CA GLN A 395 -28.70 15.03 9.82
C GLN A 395 -27.25 14.56 10.00
N ASN A 396 -26.48 14.47 8.91
CA ASN A 396 -25.10 14.03 8.94
C ASN A 396 -24.19 15.06 9.67
N GLU A 397 -23.33 14.58 10.56
CA GLU A 397 -22.43 15.43 11.36
C GLU A 397 -21.44 16.23 10.50
N LEU A 398 -20.89 15.62 9.44
CA LEU A 398 -19.98 16.28 8.50
C LEU A 398 -20.69 17.40 7.76
N TYR A 399 -21.93 17.16 7.30
CA TYR A 399 -22.76 18.18 6.67
C TYR A 399 -22.99 19.38 7.59
N ARG A 400 -23.42 19.14 8.83
CA ARG A 400 -23.66 20.21 9.81
C ARG A 400 -22.40 21.00 10.13
N THR A 401 -21.27 20.31 10.27
CA THR A 401 -19.97 20.95 10.51
C THR A 401 -19.60 21.88 9.37
N VAL A 402 -19.63 21.38 8.12
CA VAL A 402 -19.29 22.17 6.93
C VAL A 402 -20.28 23.31 6.69
N GLN A 403 -21.57 23.07 6.89
CA GLN A 403 -22.60 24.10 6.77
C GLN A 403 -22.39 25.22 7.81
N THR A 404 -22.07 24.86 9.05
CA THR A 404 -21.77 25.84 10.12
C THR A 404 -20.55 26.67 9.75
N ILE A 405 -19.47 26.03 9.27
CA ILE A 405 -18.26 26.70 8.78
C ILE A 405 -18.62 27.70 7.67
N VAL A 406 -19.27 27.23 6.60
CA VAL A 406 -19.60 28.04 5.40
C VAL A 406 -20.51 29.22 5.72
N ASN A 407 -21.46 29.04 6.64
CA ASN A 407 -22.41 30.09 7.01
C ASN A 407 -21.85 31.06 8.08
N HIS A 408 -20.70 30.74 8.69
CA HIS A 408 -20.16 31.55 9.78
C HIS A 408 -19.75 32.95 9.26
N PRO A 409 -20.19 34.05 9.91
CA PRO A 409 -19.88 35.42 9.45
C PRO A 409 -18.37 35.69 9.27
N TYR A 410 -17.56 35.09 10.14
CA TYR A 410 -16.10 35.20 10.15
C TYR A 410 -15.36 34.32 9.13
N TYR A 411 -16.05 33.47 8.37
CA TYR A 411 -15.46 32.57 7.38
C TYR A 411 -15.90 32.97 5.95
N LYS A 412 -15.53 34.18 5.51
CA LYS A 412 -15.79 34.69 4.15
C LYS A 412 -14.50 35.12 3.44
N PRO A 413 -14.32 34.78 2.15
CA PRO A 413 -15.31 34.17 1.25
C PRO A 413 -15.24 32.63 1.24
N ALA A 414 -16.36 31.98 1.57
CA ALA A 414 -16.52 30.55 1.36
C ALA A 414 -16.61 30.25 -0.16
N ASN A 415 -15.93 29.20 -0.58
CA ASN A 415 -15.93 28.67 -1.93
C ASN A 415 -16.09 27.15 -1.88
N VAL A 416 -16.10 26.50 -3.04
CA VAL A 416 -16.36 25.06 -3.17
C VAL A 416 -15.30 24.19 -2.48
N GLY A 417 -14.08 24.69 -2.29
CA GLY A 417 -13.06 24.03 -1.47
C GLY A 417 -13.50 23.86 -0.01
N SER A 418 -14.40 24.72 0.48
CA SER A 418 -15.04 24.59 1.80
C SER A 418 -15.92 23.34 1.92
N ALA A 419 -16.37 22.77 0.80
CA ALA A 419 -17.21 21.57 0.73
C ALA A 419 -16.43 20.31 0.29
N TYR A 420 -15.09 20.35 0.28
CA TYR A 420 -14.24 19.25 -0.22
C TYR A 420 -14.57 17.90 0.42
N SER A 421 -14.73 17.84 1.74
CA SER A 421 -15.04 16.60 2.47
C SER A 421 -16.41 16.03 2.12
N LEU A 422 -17.40 16.89 1.85
CA LEU A 422 -18.73 16.49 1.38
C LEU A 422 -18.65 15.91 -0.04
N LEU A 423 -17.93 16.59 -0.94
CA LEU A 423 -17.72 16.14 -2.32
C LEU A 423 -16.98 14.78 -2.36
N LEU A 424 -16.00 14.58 -1.48
CA LEU A 424 -15.26 13.32 -1.36
C LEU A 424 -16.20 12.18 -0.95
N GLU A 425 -17.00 12.36 0.10
CA GLU A 425 -17.95 11.34 0.54
C GLU A 425 -19.03 11.06 -0.51
N LEU A 426 -19.56 12.09 -1.17
CA LEU A 426 -20.51 11.93 -2.28
C LEU A 426 -19.91 11.08 -3.40
N THR A 427 -18.68 11.38 -3.81
CA THR A 427 -17.98 10.64 -4.87
C THR A 427 -17.82 9.16 -4.50
N GLU A 428 -17.44 8.84 -3.26
CA GLU A 428 -17.32 7.47 -2.77
C GLU A 428 -18.67 6.73 -2.78
N LYS A 429 -19.76 7.37 -2.32
CA LYS A 429 -21.09 6.75 -2.34
C LYS A 429 -21.62 6.54 -3.76
N LEU A 430 -21.39 7.49 -4.67
CA LEU A 430 -21.75 7.36 -6.08
C LEU A 430 -20.98 6.21 -6.75
N LEU A 431 -19.69 6.04 -6.46
CA LEU A 431 -18.93 4.91 -6.96
C LEU A 431 -19.48 3.58 -6.41
N GLY A 432 -19.84 3.55 -5.13
CA GLY A 432 -20.51 2.41 -4.51
C GLY A 432 -21.81 2.03 -5.22
N ALA A 433 -22.68 3.02 -5.48
CA ALA A 433 -23.91 2.83 -6.25
C ALA A 433 -23.62 2.34 -7.68
N ARG A 434 -22.64 2.93 -8.36
CA ARG A 434 -22.23 2.52 -9.71
C ARG A 434 -21.74 1.07 -9.77
N LYS A 435 -21.03 0.58 -8.75
CA LYS A 435 -20.62 -0.82 -8.62
C LYS A 435 -21.80 -1.76 -8.42
N SER A 436 -22.80 -1.36 -7.63
CA SER A 436 -23.99 -2.15 -7.34
C SER A 436 -24.88 -2.40 -8.56
N ILE A 437 -24.93 -1.47 -9.51
CA ILE A 437 -25.73 -1.62 -10.73
C ILE A 437 -25.26 -2.83 -11.57
N ARG A 438 -23.98 -3.23 -11.43
CA ARG A 438 -23.25 -4.22 -12.23
C ARG A 438 -23.40 -3.97 -13.74
N ASN A 439 -22.34 -4.21 -14.51
CA ASN A 439 -22.52 -4.29 -15.95
C ASN A 439 -23.15 -5.65 -16.24
N VAL A 440 -24.49 -5.74 -16.19
CA VAL A 440 -25.23 -6.93 -16.61
C VAL A 440 -25.08 -7.03 -18.12
N LEU A 441 -23.98 -7.64 -18.54
CA LEU A 441 -23.71 -8.27 -19.85
C LEU A 441 -24.35 -7.57 -21.07
N GLY A 442 -23.65 -6.60 -21.65
CA GLY A 442 -23.77 -6.26 -23.07
C GLY A 442 -22.61 -6.90 -23.88
N GLU A 443 -22.84 -7.15 -25.18
CA GLU A 443 -21.98 -7.62 -26.31
C GLU A 443 -20.87 -8.68 -26.10
N ASN A 444 -20.31 -8.83 -24.90
CA ASN A 444 -19.18 -9.70 -24.58
C ASN A 444 -19.59 -10.96 -23.78
N TYR A 445 -20.84 -11.40 -23.83
CA TYR A 445 -21.26 -12.62 -23.11
C TYR A 445 -20.40 -13.82 -23.55
N TYR A 446 -19.48 -14.25 -22.68
CA TYR A 446 -18.62 -15.39 -22.94
C TYR A 446 -19.35 -16.68 -22.56
N GLU A 447 -19.97 -17.32 -23.54
CA GLU A 447 -20.59 -18.63 -23.35
C GLU A 447 -19.51 -19.72 -23.34
N SER A 448 -19.07 -20.14 -22.16
CA SER A 448 -18.06 -21.19 -22.04
C SER A 448 -18.70 -22.59 -21.94
N ARG A 449 -18.52 -23.40 -22.98
CA ARG A 449 -19.03 -24.79 -23.04
C ARG A 449 -17.95 -25.86 -22.82
N GLY A 450 -16.68 -25.49 -22.82
CA GLY A 450 -15.55 -26.41 -22.66
C GLY A 450 -15.16 -26.76 -21.22
N GLU A 451 -14.15 -27.62 -21.10
CA GLU A 451 -13.45 -27.98 -19.85
C GLU A 451 -12.97 -26.72 -19.12
N LYS A 452 -13.27 -26.60 -17.83
CA LYS A 452 -12.90 -25.43 -17.03
C LYS A 452 -11.46 -25.50 -16.56
N CYS A 453 -10.87 -24.32 -16.40
CA CYS A 453 -9.53 -24.15 -15.90
C CYS A 453 -9.31 -24.85 -14.55
N HIS A 454 -8.26 -25.65 -14.45
CA HIS A 454 -7.87 -26.38 -13.24
C HIS A 454 -7.38 -25.50 -12.07
N LEU A 455 -7.27 -24.18 -12.27
CA LEU A 455 -6.89 -23.22 -11.24
C LEU A 455 -8.06 -22.37 -10.75
N CYS A 456 -8.79 -21.70 -11.65
CA CYS A 456 -9.89 -20.81 -11.26
C CYS A 456 -11.28 -21.43 -11.35
N GLY A 457 -11.48 -22.46 -12.19
CA GLY A 457 -12.80 -23.06 -12.43
C GLY A 457 -13.80 -22.19 -13.21
N GLU A 458 -13.44 -20.98 -13.64
CA GLU A 458 -14.41 -20.02 -14.23
C GLU A 458 -14.45 -20.03 -15.75
N PHE A 459 -13.28 -19.93 -16.39
CA PHE A 459 -13.16 -19.93 -17.85
C PHE A 459 -12.69 -21.28 -18.35
N GLU A 460 -12.96 -21.54 -19.63
CA GLU A 460 -12.41 -22.72 -20.30
C GLU A 460 -10.89 -22.65 -20.46
N VAL A 461 -10.31 -23.84 -20.55
CA VAL A 461 -8.88 -24.02 -20.83
C VAL A 461 -8.53 -23.47 -22.21
N LEU A 462 -7.29 -22.98 -22.34
CA LEU A 462 -6.75 -22.63 -23.66
C LEU A 462 -6.65 -23.88 -24.53
N ASP A 463 -6.93 -23.73 -25.82
CA ASP A 463 -6.87 -24.79 -26.84
C ASP A 463 -5.42 -25.13 -27.22
N PHE A 464 -4.63 -25.58 -26.24
CA PHE A 464 -3.19 -25.81 -26.35
C PHE A 464 -2.83 -27.29 -26.17
N ASP A 465 -1.75 -27.76 -26.80
CA ASP A 465 -1.14 -29.07 -26.52
C ASP A 465 -0.41 -29.07 -25.16
N TRP A 466 -1.16 -29.28 -24.09
CA TRP A 466 -0.69 -29.15 -22.71
C TRP A 466 0.45 -30.10 -22.36
N GLU A 467 0.49 -31.31 -22.94
CA GLU A 467 1.56 -32.28 -22.66
C GLU A 467 2.92 -31.75 -23.11
N LYS A 468 2.92 -31.07 -24.27
CA LYS A 468 4.11 -30.43 -24.83
C LYS A 468 4.60 -29.25 -23.99
N LEU A 469 3.67 -28.37 -23.58
CA LEU A 469 4.00 -27.21 -22.73
C LEU A 469 4.74 -27.60 -21.47
N ILE A 470 4.28 -28.68 -20.83
CA ILE A 470 4.84 -29.23 -19.59
C ILE A 470 6.24 -29.79 -19.82
N LYS A 471 6.46 -30.47 -20.95
CA LYS A 471 7.76 -31.07 -21.29
C LYS A 471 8.84 -30.02 -21.53
N ASP A 472 8.51 -28.96 -22.26
CA ASP A 472 9.48 -27.93 -22.67
C ASP A 472 9.69 -26.82 -21.62
N ASN A 473 8.81 -26.74 -20.61
CA ASN A 473 8.93 -25.80 -19.48
C ASN A 473 8.73 -26.52 -18.14
N THR A 474 9.69 -27.39 -17.80
CA THR A 474 9.70 -28.11 -16.53
C THR A 474 9.60 -27.13 -15.35
N GLY A 475 8.56 -27.31 -14.52
CA GLY A 475 8.28 -26.43 -13.38
C GLY A 475 7.29 -25.29 -13.64
N LEU A 476 6.92 -24.99 -14.89
CA LEU A 476 5.89 -23.99 -15.21
C LEU A 476 4.49 -24.48 -14.82
N LEU A 477 4.15 -25.72 -15.17
CA LEU A 477 2.86 -26.38 -14.94
C LEU A 477 3.05 -27.77 -14.32
N LYS A 478 2.08 -28.23 -13.52
CA LYS A 478 2.05 -29.64 -13.04
C LYS A 478 1.54 -30.57 -14.14
N LYS A 479 1.90 -31.87 -14.06
CA LYS A 479 1.37 -32.90 -14.97
C LYS A 479 -0.17 -32.89 -14.97
N GLY A 480 -0.79 -32.69 -16.13
CA GLY A 480 -2.25 -32.60 -16.30
C GLY A 480 -2.89 -31.26 -15.92
N GLU A 481 -2.11 -30.22 -15.57
CA GLU A 481 -2.64 -28.88 -15.29
C GLU A 481 -2.97 -28.14 -16.59
N LYS A 482 -4.23 -27.70 -16.74
CA LYS A 482 -4.72 -26.92 -17.88
C LYS A 482 -5.31 -25.61 -17.40
N LEU A 483 -4.91 -24.49 -18.02
CA LEU A 483 -5.23 -23.14 -17.57
C LEU A 483 -6.05 -22.36 -18.61
N CYS A 484 -6.91 -21.46 -18.14
CA CYS A 484 -7.56 -20.46 -18.99
C CYS A 484 -6.62 -19.27 -19.27
N GLY A 485 -7.05 -18.37 -20.15
CA GLY A 485 -6.30 -17.16 -20.50
C GLY A 485 -5.94 -16.28 -19.30
N VAL A 486 -6.85 -16.09 -18.34
CA VAL A 486 -6.57 -15.29 -17.12
C VAL A 486 -5.47 -15.94 -16.28
N CYS A 487 -5.59 -17.24 -16.01
CA CYS A 487 -4.63 -17.97 -15.18
C CYS A 487 -3.28 -18.14 -15.86
N MET A 488 -3.27 -18.34 -17.18
CA MET A 488 -2.03 -18.40 -17.96
C MET A 488 -1.33 -17.04 -17.99
N THR A 489 -2.10 -15.95 -18.10
CA THR A 489 -1.58 -14.58 -17.97
C THR A 489 -0.87 -14.42 -16.62
N LYS A 490 -1.51 -14.79 -15.50
CA LYS A 490 -0.86 -14.75 -14.16
C LYS A 490 0.43 -15.56 -14.12
N ARG A 491 0.43 -16.77 -14.69
CA ARG A 491 1.57 -17.70 -14.65
C ARG A 491 2.79 -17.17 -15.42
N LEU A 492 2.57 -16.50 -16.56
CA LEU A 492 3.62 -15.91 -17.39
C LEU A 492 3.95 -14.45 -17.03
N PHE A 493 3.12 -13.81 -16.20
CA PHE A 493 3.28 -12.41 -15.84
C PHE A 493 4.66 -12.05 -15.26
N PRO A 494 5.33 -12.88 -14.42
CA PRO A 494 6.69 -12.58 -13.95
C PRO A 494 7.72 -12.39 -15.06
N GLU A 495 7.66 -13.19 -16.13
CA GLU A 495 8.54 -13.02 -17.30
C GLU A 495 8.11 -11.83 -18.16
N ILE A 496 6.80 -11.66 -18.37
CA ILE A 496 6.27 -10.52 -19.16
C ILE A 496 6.67 -9.18 -18.52
N ILE A 497 6.54 -9.07 -17.19
CA ILE A 497 6.85 -7.82 -16.50
C ILE A 497 8.35 -7.59 -16.36
N LYS A 498 9.16 -8.65 -16.28
CA LYS A 498 10.62 -8.55 -16.40
C LYS A 498 11.00 -7.90 -17.73
N ASP A 499 10.43 -8.37 -18.84
CA ASP A 499 10.71 -7.79 -20.17
C ASP A 499 10.20 -6.35 -20.26
N LYS A 500 8.96 -6.07 -19.83
CA LYS A 500 8.39 -4.72 -19.83
C LYS A 500 9.18 -3.74 -18.96
N LEU A 501 9.67 -4.22 -17.82
CA LEU A 501 10.40 -3.37 -16.88
C LEU A 501 11.93 -3.40 -17.10
N GLY A 502 12.46 -4.22 -18.01
CA GLY A 502 13.90 -4.34 -18.22
C GLY A 502 14.66 -4.91 -17.01
N LEU A 503 14.02 -5.77 -16.21
CA LEU A 503 14.65 -6.39 -15.03
C LEU A 503 15.72 -7.40 -15.45
N GLN A 504 16.74 -7.60 -14.63
CA GLN A 504 17.78 -8.61 -14.89
C GLN A 504 17.22 -10.03 -14.91
N THR A 505 16.36 -10.35 -13.93
CA THR A 505 15.78 -11.68 -13.77
C THR A 505 14.28 -11.56 -13.50
N ALA A 506 13.53 -12.60 -13.89
CA ALA A 506 12.14 -12.68 -13.47
C ALA A 506 12.06 -12.84 -11.96
N ILE A 507 11.02 -12.23 -11.39
CA ILE A 507 10.86 -12.21 -9.95
C ILE A 507 10.45 -13.59 -9.50
N LYS A 508 11.26 -14.13 -8.60
CA LYS A 508 11.01 -15.41 -7.96
C LYS A 508 10.46 -15.17 -6.57
N PHE A 509 9.60 -16.07 -6.14
CA PHE A 509 9.05 -16.09 -4.79
C PHE A 509 9.45 -17.40 -4.11
N PRO A 510 9.83 -17.35 -2.82
CA PRO A 510 10.05 -18.56 -2.04
C PRO A 510 8.76 -19.40 -2.05
N SER A 511 8.93 -20.72 -2.06
CA SER A 511 7.80 -21.65 -1.92
C SER A 511 7.26 -21.63 -0.48
N THR A 512 6.09 -22.21 -0.26
CA THR A 512 5.57 -22.41 1.10
C THR A 512 6.45 -23.35 1.93
N SER A 513 7.09 -24.34 1.29
CA SER A 513 8.07 -25.23 1.91
C SER A 513 9.33 -24.48 2.35
N GLU A 514 9.79 -23.55 1.49
CA GLU A 514 10.90 -22.65 1.82
C GLU A 514 10.57 -21.83 3.07
N MET A 515 9.40 -21.18 3.10
CA MET A 515 8.96 -20.36 4.24
C MET A 515 8.91 -21.15 5.55
N ALA A 516 8.46 -22.41 5.50
CA ALA A 516 8.41 -23.29 6.67
C ALA A 516 9.82 -23.70 7.16
N SER A 517 10.80 -23.76 6.27
CA SER A 517 12.17 -24.19 6.59
C SER A 517 13.10 -23.08 7.08
N ILE A 518 12.68 -21.80 7.02
CA ILE A 518 13.55 -20.66 7.34
C ILE A 518 14.10 -20.74 8.76
N GLY A 519 13.29 -21.18 9.74
CA GLY A 519 13.75 -21.40 11.12
C GLY A 519 14.95 -22.35 11.19
N GLU A 520 14.86 -23.51 10.55
CA GLU A 520 15.95 -24.50 10.48
C GLU A 520 17.19 -23.94 9.77
N LYS A 521 16.99 -23.27 8.63
CA LYS A 521 18.11 -22.62 7.92
C LYS A 521 18.81 -21.59 8.79
N ARG A 522 18.14 -20.92 9.73
CA ARG A 522 18.77 -19.95 10.63
C ARG A 522 19.60 -20.62 11.72
N THR A 523 19.15 -21.76 12.25
CA THR A 523 19.79 -22.46 13.38
C THR A 523 20.92 -23.38 12.95
N LEU A 524 20.90 -23.89 11.72
CA LEU A 524 21.95 -24.78 11.22
C LEU A 524 23.34 -24.14 11.23
N LYS A 525 24.36 -24.92 11.61
CA LYS A 525 25.75 -24.48 11.61
C LYS A 525 26.22 -24.26 10.18
N THR A 526 27.03 -23.21 9.95
CA THR A 526 27.56 -22.87 8.63
C THR A 526 28.27 -24.03 7.93
N LYS A 527 29.01 -24.86 8.68
CA LYS A 527 29.68 -26.05 8.13
C LYS A 527 28.67 -27.06 7.59
N ASP A 528 27.63 -27.38 8.36
CA ASP A 528 26.60 -28.35 7.94
C ASP A 528 25.84 -27.83 6.71
N LYS A 529 25.59 -26.52 6.62
CA LYS A 529 25.01 -25.89 5.43
C LYS A 529 25.87 -26.06 4.18
N GLN A 530 27.18 -25.79 4.30
CA GLN A 530 28.13 -25.94 3.19
C GLN A 530 28.30 -27.39 2.76
N ASP A 531 28.32 -28.32 3.71
CA ASP A 531 28.41 -29.74 3.44
C ASP A 531 27.14 -30.23 2.73
N PHE A 532 25.95 -29.81 3.20
CA PHE A 532 24.69 -30.10 2.51
C PHE A 532 24.62 -29.49 1.11
N GLU A 533 25.06 -28.25 0.92
CA GLU A 533 25.10 -27.59 -0.39
C GLU A 533 25.92 -28.40 -1.40
N LYS A 534 27.07 -28.96 -0.98
CA LYS A 534 27.90 -29.83 -1.83
C LYS A 534 27.17 -31.11 -2.20
N ILE A 535 26.59 -31.80 -1.22
CA ILE A 535 25.85 -33.05 -1.45
C ILE A 535 24.67 -32.80 -2.41
N PHE A 536 23.93 -31.72 -2.19
CA PHE A 536 22.79 -31.34 -3.03
C PHE A 536 23.21 -30.96 -4.46
N ASN A 537 24.35 -30.28 -4.63
CA ASN A 537 24.88 -29.98 -5.96
C ASN A 537 25.30 -31.25 -6.71
N THR A 538 25.92 -32.22 -6.03
CA THR A 538 26.21 -33.54 -6.61
C THR A 538 24.94 -34.24 -7.05
N PHE A 539 23.89 -34.22 -6.22
CA PHE A 539 22.58 -34.76 -6.59
C PHE A 539 22.00 -34.06 -7.84
N LYS A 540 22.04 -32.73 -7.90
CA LYS A 540 21.59 -31.96 -9.08
C LYS A 540 22.37 -32.33 -10.34
N SER A 541 23.69 -32.50 -10.24
CA SER A 541 24.53 -32.95 -11.35
C SER A 541 24.18 -34.36 -11.82
N ASN A 542 23.89 -35.28 -10.89
CA ASN A 542 23.46 -36.64 -11.21
C ASN A 542 22.10 -36.65 -11.94
N LEU A 543 21.15 -35.80 -11.53
CA LEU A 543 19.88 -35.64 -12.25
C LEU A 543 20.09 -35.19 -13.70
N LYS A 544 20.97 -34.22 -13.91
CA LYS A 544 21.29 -33.73 -15.26
C LYS A 544 21.95 -34.81 -16.12
N ASN A 545 22.91 -35.54 -15.57
CA ASN A 545 23.69 -36.53 -16.32
C ASN A 545 22.90 -37.81 -16.61
N ASN A 546 22.16 -38.33 -15.62
CA ASN A 546 21.51 -39.63 -15.71
C ASN A 546 20.09 -39.55 -16.28
N TYR A 547 19.41 -38.41 -16.09
CA TYR A 547 17.99 -38.25 -16.43
C TYR A 547 17.72 -37.06 -17.36
N GLN A 548 18.76 -36.34 -17.81
CA GLN A 548 18.62 -35.11 -18.63
C GLN A 548 17.65 -34.09 -18.01
N PHE A 549 17.61 -34.04 -16.68
CA PHE A 549 16.66 -33.24 -15.94
C PHE A 549 17.36 -32.22 -15.05
N GLU A 550 16.89 -30.98 -15.09
CA GLU A 550 17.34 -29.92 -14.22
C GLU A 550 16.25 -29.51 -13.24
N LEU A 551 16.61 -29.42 -11.95
CA LEU A 551 15.69 -28.91 -10.94
C LEU A 551 15.38 -27.42 -11.18
N PRO A 552 14.13 -26.99 -10.98
CA PRO A 552 13.75 -25.58 -11.09
C PRO A 552 14.62 -24.70 -10.20
N GLU A 553 14.97 -23.52 -10.69
CA GLU A 553 15.73 -22.56 -9.88
C GLU A 553 14.86 -21.95 -8.77
N THR A 554 15.37 -21.98 -7.55
CA THR A 554 14.68 -21.46 -6.36
C THR A 554 15.50 -20.39 -5.66
N ILE A 555 14.82 -19.56 -4.87
CA ILE A 555 15.45 -18.58 -3.98
C ILE A 555 14.80 -18.62 -2.61
N SER A 556 15.58 -18.31 -1.59
CA SER A 556 15.12 -18.06 -0.23
C SER A 556 14.68 -16.60 -0.04
N VAL A 557 14.36 -16.24 1.19
CA VAL A 557 14.00 -14.88 1.60
C VAL A 557 15.21 -13.94 1.50
N PRO A 558 14.99 -12.63 1.24
CA PRO A 558 16.09 -11.68 1.01
C PRO A 558 17.12 -11.60 2.15
N ALA A 559 16.69 -11.76 3.40
CA ALA A 559 17.59 -11.79 4.56
C ALA A 559 18.64 -12.93 4.51
N LEU A 560 18.38 -14.00 3.75
CA LEU A 560 19.29 -15.14 3.60
C LEU A 560 20.13 -15.07 2.32
N LYS A 561 20.23 -13.92 1.64
CA LYS A 561 20.95 -13.79 0.35
C LYS A 561 22.39 -14.33 0.36
N ASN A 562 23.09 -14.24 1.49
CA ASN A 562 24.47 -14.72 1.65
C ASN A 562 24.57 -16.11 2.32
N ASP A 563 23.44 -16.78 2.56
CA ASP A 563 23.41 -18.11 3.15
C ASP A 563 23.75 -19.19 2.10
N PRO A 564 24.57 -20.21 2.43
CA PRO A 564 24.86 -21.31 1.50
C PRO A 564 23.61 -22.03 0.97
N LEU A 565 22.53 -22.05 1.75
CA LEU A 565 21.26 -22.68 1.37
C LEU A 565 20.29 -21.72 0.67
N TYR A 566 20.73 -20.51 0.27
CA TYR A 566 19.88 -19.50 -0.37
C TYR A 566 19.21 -19.99 -1.65
N LYS A 567 19.91 -20.81 -2.46
CA LYS A 567 19.41 -21.32 -3.74
C LYS A 567 18.76 -22.70 -3.64
N ILE A 568 18.66 -23.28 -2.45
CA ILE A 568 18.11 -24.61 -2.22
C ILE A 568 16.76 -24.47 -1.52
N ASP A 569 15.67 -24.87 -2.18
CA ASP A 569 14.33 -24.81 -1.57
C ASP A 569 14.22 -25.69 -0.31
N GLY A 570 13.53 -25.17 0.70
CA GLY A 570 13.28 -25.82 1.98
C GLY A 570 12.68 -27.21 1.91
N GLN A 571 11.95 -27.53 0.83
CA GLN A 571 11.45 -28.90 0.64
C GLN A 571 12.58 -29.94 0.61
N TYR A 572 13.79 -29.57 0.16
CA TYR A 572 14.93 -30.50 0.09
C TYR A 572 15.60 -30.70 1.45
N LEU A 573 15.22 -29.94 2.47
CA LEU A 573 15.59 -30.21 3.86
C LEU A 573 14.59 -31.16 4.55
N MET A 574 13.54 -31.59 3.86
CA MET A 574 12.50 -32.47 4.39
C MET A 574 12.68 -33.89 3.88
N GLU A 575 12.85 -34.85 4.79
CA GLU A 575 13.01 -36.27 4.44
C GLU A 575 11.86 -36.79 3.56
N GLU A 576 10.63 -36.35 3.78
CA GLU A 576 9.46 -36.75 2.99
C GLU A 576 9.46 -36.31 1.53
N THR A 577 10.38 -35.45 1.11
CA THR A 577 10.52 -35.04 -0.30
C THR A 577 11.19 -36.16 -1.11
N TYR A 578 12.05 -36.95 -0.46
CA TYR A 578 12.87 -37.99 -1.07
C TYR A 578 12.10 -39.31 -1.22
N ARG A 579 11.09 -39.29 -2.10
CA ARG A 579 10.29 -40.46 -2.49
C ARG A 579 10.20 -40.56 -4.01
N PRO A 580 10.39 -41.73 -4.63
CA PRO A 580 10.28 -41.88 -6.09
C PRO A 580 8.94 -41.35 -6.64
N GLU A 581 7.83 -41.61 -5.94
CA GLU A 581 6.49 -41.20 -6.35
C GLU A 581 6.31 -39.68 -6.32
N TYR A 582 7.03 -38.98 -5.43
CA TYR A 582 6.97 -37.52 -5.35
C TYR A 582 7.58 -36.89 -6.60
N PHE A 583 8.78 -37.35 -7.01
CA PHE A 583 9.45 -36.82 -8.20
C PHE A 583 8.70 -37.16 -9.49
N GLU A 584 8.09 -38.34 -9.57
CA GLU A 584 7.27 -38.71 -10.74
C GLU A 584 6.03 -37.81 -10.84
N ARG A 585 5.37 -37.52 -9.71
CA ARG A 585 4.16 -36.68 -9.71
C ARG A 585 4.46 -35.20 -9.95
N GLU A 586 5.48 -34.65 -9.29
CA GLU A 586 5.77 -33.22 -9.36
C GLU A 586 6.58 -32.82 -10.59
N TYR A 587 7.52 -33.68 -11.02
CA TYR A 587 8.46 -33.36 -12.10
C TYR A 587 8.38 -34.32 -13.30
N GLY A 588 7.63 -35.42 -13.20
CA GLY A 588 7.51 -36.40 -14.29
C GLY A 588 8.72 -37.32 -14.44
N ILE A 589 9.65 -37.34 -13.47
CA ILE A 589 10.88 -38.14 -13.52
C ILE A 589 10.80 -39.35 -12.57
N LYS A 590 11.29 -40.50 -13.02
CA LYS A 590 11.33 -41.74 -12.24
C LYS A 590 12.72 -41.96 -11.66
N LEU A 591 12.90 -41.58 -10.40
CA LEU A 591 14.14 -41.79 -9.65
C LEU A 591 14.14 -43.11 -8.88
N LYS A 592 15.33 -43.62 -8.55
CA LYS A 592 15.54 -44.75 -7.65
C LYS A 592 15.87 -44.24 -6.25
N GLU A 593 15.61 -45.05 -5.22
CA GLU A 593 15.95 -44.67 -3.83
C GLU A 593 17.44 -44.39 -3.63
N ASP A 594 18.31 -45.13 -4.33
CA ASP A 594 19.75 -44.93 -4.29
C ASP A 594 20.19 -43.54 -4.78
N ASP A 595 19.39 -42.85 -5.62
CA ASP A 595 19.74 -41.54 -6.17
C ASP A 595 19.81 -40.44 -5.10
N PHE A 596 19.11 -40.60 -3.98
CA PHE A 596 19.03 -39.59 -2.90
C PHE A 596 19.36 -40.14 -1.51
N LYS A 597 19.90 -41.36 -1.44
CA LYS A 597 20.26 -42.04 -0.18
C LYS A 597 21.24 -41.23 0.68
N GLU A 598 22.28 -40.67 0.06
CA GLU A 598 23.28 -39.83 0.73
C GLU A 598 22.65 -38.62 1.41
N ILE A 599 21.63 -38.01 0.78
CA ILE A 599 20.93 -36.86 1.36
C ILE A 599 20.15 -37.28 2.60
N ILE A 600 19.38 -38.37 2.52
CA ILE A 600 18.59 -38.86 3.67
C ILE A 600 19.50 -39.22 4.85
N GLU A 601 20.63 -39.88 4.59
CA GLU A 601 21.62 -40.22 5.62
C GLU A 601 22.18 -38.96 6.30
N PHE A 602 22.52 -37.94 5.51
CA PHE A 602 22.99 -36.65 6.05
C PHE A 602 21.94 -35.95 6.91
N LEU A 603 20.69 -35.86 6.44
CA LEU A 603 19.60 -35.22 7.18
C LEU A 603 19.39 -35.90 8.54
N LYS A 604 19.42 -37.23 8.59
CA LYS A 604 19.28 -38.01 9.83
C LYS A 604 20.49 -37.85 10.75
N GLU A 605 21.70 -37.91 10.22
CA GLU A 605 22.94 -37.77 10.99
C GLU A 605 23.01 -36.39 11.68
N LYS A 606 22.62 -35.34 10.96
CA LYS A 606 22.62 -33.96 11.47
C LYS A 606 21.33 -33.57 12.19
N ASN A 607 20.35 -34.48 12.28
CA ASN A 607 19.02 -34.25 12.88
C ASN A 607 18.32 -33.01 12.30
N ILE A 608 18.43 -32.83 10.97
CA ILE A 608 17.82 -31.73 10.23
C ILE A 608 16.35 -32.06 10.00
N SER A 609 15.46 -31.31 10.64
CA SER A 609 14.02 -31.57 10.56
C SER A 609 13.25 -30.25 10.66
N PRO A 610 13.15 -29.51 9.55
CA PRO A 610 12.50 -28.21 9.54
C PRO A 610 11.02 -28.31 9.92
N SER A 611 10.47 -27.19 10.41
CA SER A 611 9.03 -27.04 10.57
C SER A 611 8.32 -27.30 9.25
N LYS A 612 7.12 -27.90 9.35
CA LYS A 612 6.23 -28.14 8.20
C LYS A 612 5.17 -27.05 8.07
N TYR A 613 5.21 -26.07 8.96
CA TYR A 613 4.26 -24.97 9.04
C TYR A 613 4.94 -23.65 8.71
N TYR A 614 4.23 -22.80 7.99
CA TYR A 614 4.59 -21.42 7.76
C TYR A 614 3.42 -20.52 8.19
N ALA A 615 3.68 -19.23 8.27
CA ALA A 615 2.66 -18.25 8.61
C ALA A 615 2.30 -17.36 7.41
N ILE A 616 1.02 -17.05 7.29
CA ILE A 616 0.50 -15.96 6.44
C ILE A 616 0.05 -14.84 7.37
N LEU A 617 0.57 -13.64 7.15
CA LEU A 617 0.18 -12.43 7.83
C LEU A 617 -0.64 -11.56 6.87
N GLN A 618 -1.86 -11.22 7.26
CA GLN A 618 -2.67 -10.21 6.62
C GLN A 618 -2.98 -9.10 7.62
N MET A 619 -2.70 -7.85 7.26
CA MET A 619 -3.03 -6.68 8.07
C MET A 619 -3.79 -5.65 7.24
N ASP A 620 -4.67 -4.90 7.88
CA ASP A 620 -5.48 -3.85 7.25
C ASP A 620 -5.69 -2.71 8.26
N GLY A 621 -5.62 -1.46 7.77
CA GLY A 621 -5.76 -0.27 8.58
C GLY A 621 -7.19 -0.04 9.07
N ASP A 622 -7.35 0.17 10.37
CA ASP A 622 -8.66 0.35 10.96
C ASP A 622 -9.23 1.74 10.67
N ASN A 623 -10.48 1.75 10.20
CA ASN A 623 -11.27 2.97 10.02
C ASN A 623 -10.68 3.97 9.01
N MET A 624 -9.91 3.54 8.00
CA MET A 624 -9.33 4.46 7.01
C MET A 624 -10.35 5.38 6.34
N GLY A 625 -11.59 4.91 6.10
CA GLY A 625 -12.67 5.76 5.59
C GLY A 625 -13.06 6.91 6.54
N LYS A 626 -12.98 6.71 7.86
CA LYS A 626 -13.24 7.74 8.86
C LYS A 626 -12.09 8.74 8.98
N TRP A 627 -10.84 8.26 8.81
CA TRP A 627 -9.67 9.13 8.68
C TRP A 627 -9.81 10.08 7.50
N LEU A 628 -10.20 9.57 6.34
CA LEU A 628 -10.41 10.39 5.13
C LEU A 628 -11.49 11.44 5.29
N LYS A 629 -12.50 11.22 6.15
CA LYS A 629 -13.55 12.20 6.45
C LYS A 629 -13.14 13.25 7.50
N GLY A 630 -12.07 13.01 8.24
CA GLY A 630 -11.58 13.88 9.31
C GLY A 630 -12.19 13.61 10.68
N GLU A 631 -12.86 12.46 10.90
CA GLU A 631 -13.43 12.11 12.23
C GLU A 631 -12.34 12.02 13.32
N PHE A 632 -11.13 11.62 12.94
CA PHE A 632 -9.99 11.51 13.86
C PHE A 632 -9.12 12.76 13.95
N ASN A 633 -9.39 13.79 13.13
CA ASN A 633 -8.65 15.04 13.17
C ASN A 633 -8.83 15.72 14.56
N PRO A 634 -7.91 16.60 14.96
CA PRO A 634 -8.07 17.44 16.13
C PRO A 634 -9.22 18.44 15.95
N LYS A 635 -9.57 19.14 17.04
CA LYS A 635 -10.59 20.19 16.97
C LYS A 635 -10.02 21.40 16.21
N ILE A 636 -10.88 22.20 15.61
CA ILE A 636 -10.47 23.37 14.81
C ILE A 636 -9.56 24.31 15.62
N LYS A 637 -9.89 24.59 16.89
CA LYS A 637 -9.03 25.41 17.77
C LYS A 637 -7.61 24.89 17.98
N ASP A 638 -7.44 23.56 17.92
CA ASP A 638 -6.16 22.90 18.15
C ASP A 638 -5.33 22.85 16.85
N THR A 639 -5.88 23.33 15.72
CA THR A 639 -5.20 23.45 14.42
C THR A 639 -4.80 24.89 14.07
N ILE A 640 -5.19 25.84 14.92
CA ILE A 640 -5.00 27.28 14.73
C ILE A 640 -3.99 27.76 15.79
N HIS A 641 -3.19 28.77 15.45
CA HIS A 641 -2.23 29.35 16.38
C HIS A 641 -2.94 29.98 17.58
N LYS A 642 -2.41 29.78 18.78
CA LYS A 642 -3.05 30.26 20.03
C LYS A 642 -3.40 31.75 20.02
N LYS A 643 -2.47 32.62 19.57
CA LYS A 643 -2.72 34.07 19.42
C LYS A 643 -3.94 34.38 18.55
N VAL A 644 -4.16 33.59 17.50
CA VAL A 644 -5.29 33.78 16.59
C VAL A 644 -6.57 33.36 17.28
N VAL A 645 -6.59 32.23 18.00
CA VAL A 645 -7.74 31.81 18.80
C VAL A 645 -8.09 32.85 19.87
N ASP A 646 -7.09 33.34 20.61
CA ASP A 646 -7.29 34.36 21.65
C ASP A 646 -7.83 35.67 21.05
N ALA A 647 -7.33 36.09 19.89
CA ALA A 647 -7.83 37.25 19.16
C ALA A 647 -9.27 37.04 18.67
N LEU A 648 -9.60 35.88 18.09
CA LEU A 648 -10.96 35.57 17.61
C LEU A 648 -11.99 35.65 18.75
N ILE A 649 -11.64 35.13 19.93
CA ILE A 649 -12.50 35.15 21.12
C ILE A 649 -12.61 36.56 21.72
N SER A 650 -11.54 37.36 21.67
CA SER A 650 -11.50 38.71 22.25
C SER A 650 -12.24 39.74 21.42
N TYR A 651 -12.29 39.57 20.10
CA TYR A 651 -12.90 40.51 19.15
C TYR A 651 -14.24 40.05 18.58
N SER A 652 -14.87 39.01 19.16
CA SER A 652 -16.22 38.56 18.78
C SER A 652 -17.31 39.17 19.68
N GLU A 653 -18.44 39.58 19.09
CA GLU A 653 -19.63 40.09 19.82
C GLU A 653 -20.37 38.92 20.53
N GLU A 654 -21.14 39.16 21.60
CA GLU A 654 -21.70 38.10 22.49
C GLU A 654 -22.40 36.93 21.76
N LYS A 655 -23.21 37.21 20.73
CA LYS A 655 -23.90 36.16 19.97
C LYS A 655 -22.95 35.38 19.06
N ASP A 656 -22.10 36.09 18.31
CA ASP A 656 -21.12 35.52 17.39
C ASP A 656 -20.03 34.74 18.14
N LYS A 657 -19.69 35.18 19.36
CA LYS A 657 -18.71 34.54 20.24
C LYS A 657 -19.13 33.12 20.62
N LYS A 658 -20.40 32.91 20.98
CA LYS A 658 -20.91 31.59 21.36
C LYS A 658 -20.90 30.62 20.16
N GLU A 659 -21.32 31.09 18.99
CA GLU A 659 -21.30 30.31 17.75
C GLU A 659 -19.85 29.96 17.33
N LEU A 660 -18.93 30.91 17.49
CA LEU A 660 -17.49 30.71 17.25
C LEU A 660 -16.88 29.69 18.23
N GLU A 661 -17.18 29.79 19.52
CA GLU A 661 -16.69 28.85 20.55
C GLU A 661 -17.18 27.42 20.29
N GLU A 662 -18.42 27.26 19.83
CA GLU A 662 -18.97 25.97 19.39
C GLU A 662 -18.23 25.45 18.16
N LEU A 663 -18.06 26.28 17.13
CA LEU A 663 -17.34 25.93 15.90
C LEU A 663 -15.89 25.50 16.17
N LEU A 664 -15.20 26.22 17.06
CA LEU A 664 -13.84 25.92 17.50
C LEU A 664 -13.72 24.54 18.18
N CYS A 665 -14.83 24.00 18.70
CA CYS A 665 -14.89 22.68 19.32
C CYS A 665 -15.17 21.53 18.35
N TYR A 666 -15.57 21.82 17.11
CA TYR A 666 -15.80 20.80 16.08
C TYR A 666 -14.50 20.17 15.58
N LYS A 667 -14.61 18.94 15.09
CA LYS A 667 -13.50 18.25 14.42
C LYS A 667 -13.19 18.93 13.10
N HIS A 668 -11.90 19.11 12.81
CA HIS A 668 -11.47 19.72 11.56
C HIS A 668 -11.81 18.81 10.37
N PRO A 669 -12.69 19.23 9.43
CA PRO A 669 -12.98 18.42 8.25
C PRO A 669 -11.74 18.21 7.38
N THR A 670 -11.67 17.13 6.62
CA THR A 670 -10.54 16.92 5.71
C THR A 670 -10.50 17.99 4.62
N SER A 671 -9.36 18.68 4.50
CA SER A 671 -9.04 19.56 3.38
C SER A 671 -8.22 18.82 2.31
N PRO A 672 -8.07 19.37 1.09
CA PRO A 672 -7.21 18.78 0.07
C PRO A 672 -5.77 18.50 0.56
N SER A 673 -5.15 19.46 1.26
CA SER A 673 -3.78 19.32 1.77
C SER A 673 -3.68 18.24 2.87
N ILE A 674 -4.67 18.16 3.76
CA ILE A 674 -4.73 17.10 4.78
C ILE A 674 -4.87 15.72 4.12
N HIS A 675 -5.73 15.58 3.11
CA HIS A 675 -5.88 14.32 2.38
C HIS A 675 -4.57 13.91 1.69
N GLN A 676 -3.88 14.85 1.05
CA GLN A 676 -2.59 14.57 0.42
C GLN A 676 -1.53 14.15 1.44
N ALA A 677 -1.45 14.83 2.59
CA ALA A 677 -0.52 14.49 3.66
C ALA A 677 -0.80 13.09 4.24
N PHE A 678 -2.09 12.73 4.43
CA PHE A 678 -2.51 11.40 4.85
C PHE A 678 -2.07 10.32 3.85
N SER A 679 -2.38 10.53 2.56
CA SER A 679 -2.02 9.65 1.45
C SER A 679 -0.48 9.46 1.33
N ARG A 680 0.28 10.53 1.60
CA ARG A 680 1.74 10.52 1.63
C ARG A 680 2.29 9.67 2.79
N LYS A 681 1.76 9.83 4.01
CA LYS A 681 2.15 9.01 5.17
C LYS A 681 1.89 7.52 4.96
N LEU A 682 0.74 7.15 4.39
CA LEU A 682 0.43 5.76 4.02
C LEU A 682 1.41 5.20 2.99
N SER A 683 1.70 5.98 1.94
CA SER A 683 2.65 5.58 0.91
C SER A 683 4.06 5.40 1.49
N GLN A 684 4.49 6.30 2.38
CA GLN A 684 5.79 6.20 3.06
C GLN A 684 5.91 4.92 3.89
N PHE A 685 4.88 4.60 4.68
CA PHE A 685 4.86 3.37 5.47
C PHE A 685 5.00 2.13 4.57
N ALA A 686 4.18 2.02 3.53
CA ALA A 686 4.23 0.89 2.59
C ALA A 686 5.58 0.76 1.86
N LEU A 687 6.12 1.88 1.35
CA LEU A 687 7.33 1.91 0.54
C LEU A 687 8.61 1.71 1.35
N GLU A 688 8.73 2.35 2.51
CA GLU A 688 9.99 2.46 3.23
C GLU A 688 10.10 1.50 4.41
N LYS A 689 8.97 1.12 5.02
CA LYS A 689 8.96 0.38 6.30
C LYS A 689 8.54 -1.05 6.15
N VAL A 690 7.39 -1.31 5.52
CA VAL A 690 6.79 -2.65 5.48
C VAL A 690 7.77 -3.68 4.94
N ARG A 691 8.38 -3.42 3.78
CA ARG A 691 9.36 -4.34 3.20
C ARG A 691 10.58 -4.54 4.08
N LYS A 692 11.07 -3.47 4.72
CA LYS A 692 12.25 -3.55 5.60
C LYS A 692 11.98 -4.46 6.79
N ILE A 693 10.85 -4.24 7.46
CA ILE A 693 10.40 -5.01 8.62
C ILE A 693 10.19 -6.47 8.22
N VAL A 694 9.36 -6.73 7.21
CA VAL A 694 9.02 -8.10 6.79
C VAL A 694 10.24 -8.85 6.26
N GLU A 695 10.94 -8.31 5.25
CA GLU A 695 11.94 -9.10 4.50
C GLU A 695 13.31 -9.15 5.16
N TYR A 696 13.69 -8.12 5.94
CA TYR A 696 15.04 -8.00 6.49
C TYR A 696 15.12 -8.16 8.00
N HIS A 697 14.09 -7.76 8.76
CA HIS A 697 14.09 -7.96 10.22
C HIS A 697 13.49 -9.32 10.60
N HIS A 698 12.45 -9.76 9.88
CA HIS A 698 11.67 -10.96 10.24
C HIS A 698 11.76 -12.12 9.24
N TYR A 699 12.75 -12.11 8.35
CA TYR A 699 13.02 -13.20 7.40
C TYR A 699 11.77 -13.64 6.60
N GLY A 700 10.86 -12.70 6.35
CA GLY A 700 9.64 -12.93 5.61
C GLY A 700 9.79 -12.64 4.12
N LYS A 701 8.67 -12.77 3.40
CA LYS A 701 8.53 -12.30 2.03
C LYS A 701 7.25 -11.48 1.89
N LEU A 702 7.40 -10.23 1.48
CA LEU A 702 6.28 -9.34 1.23
C LEU A 702 5.61 -9.70 -0.11
N ILE A 703 4.29 -9.89 -0.10
CA ILE A 703 3.50 -10.12 -1.31
C ILE A 703 2.87 -8.80 -1.80
N TYR A 704 2.28 -8.04 -0.88
CA TYR A 704 1.55 -6.81 -1.15
C TYR A 704 1.69 -5.81 0.01
N ALA A 705 1.84 -4.52 -0.32
CA ALA A 705 1.81 -3.40 0.62
C ALA A 705 1.07 -2.21 -0.03
N GLY A 706 -0.22 -2.12 0.24
CA GLY A 706 -1.18 -1.19 -0.39
C GLY A 706 -1.41 0.12 0.32
N GLY A 707 -0.43 0.65 1.05
CA GLY A 707 -0.64 1.74 2.00
C GLY A 707 -0.97 1.19 3.38
N ASP A 708 -2.24 0.87 3.63
CA ASP A 708 -2.74 0.31 4.89
C ASP A 708 -2.96 -1.21 4.87
N ASP A 709 -2.98 -1.82 3.68
CA ASP A 709 -3.15 -3.27 3.51
C ASP A 709 -1.80 -3.98 3.33
N ILE A 710 -1.56 -5.05 4.09
CA ILE A 710 -0.34 -5.86 4.03
C ILE A 710 -0.68 -7.34 3.88
N LEU A 711 0.03 -8.02 2.98
CA LEU A 711 0.05 -9.47 2.89
C LEU A 711 1.50 -9.98 2.79
N ALA A 712 1.89 -10.85 3.73
CA ALA A 712 3.23 -11.39 3.80
C ALA A 712 3.24 -12.87 4.20
N PHE A 713 4.26 -13.60 3.76
CA PHE A 713 4.57 -14.93 4.30
C PHE A 713 5.77 -14.83 5.21
N LEU A 714 5.68 -15.52 6.36
CA LEU A 714 6.71 -15.50 7.38
C LEU A 714 7.00 -16.91 7.92
N PRO A 715 8.21 -17.14 8.46
CA PRO A 715 8.42 -18.23 9.40
C PRO A 715 7.53 -18.05 10.63
N ILE A 716 7.11 -19.16 11.23
CA ILE A 716 6.19 -19.15 12.39
C ILE A 716 6.81 -18.46 13.61
N GLU A 717 8.14 -18.47 13.72
CA GLU A 717 8.89 -17.88 14.82
C GLU A 717 8.80 -16.35 14.85
N GLU A 718 8.59 -15.74 13.68
CA GLU A 718 8.73 -14.29 13.48
C GLU A 718 7.40 -13.56 13.30
N VAL A 719 6.31 -14.30 13.05
CA VAL A 719 5.06 -13.67 12.60
C VAL A 719 4.41 -12.77 13.66
N LEU A 720 4.51 -13.12 14.93
CA LEU A 720 3.93 -12.33 16.03
C LEU A 720 4.67 -11.00 16.20
N ASP A 721 6.00 -11.06 16.27
CA ASP A 721 6.86 -9.87 16.39
C ASP A 721 6.75 -8.99 15.16
N CYS A 722 6.74 -9.59 13.96
CA CYS A 722 6.56 -8.84 12.73
C CYS A 722 5.22 -8.09 12.68
N ALA A 723 4.12 -8.74 13.08
CA ALA A 723 2.81 -8.10 13.11
C ALA A 723 2.78 -6.94 14.11
N TYR A 724 3.41 -7.11 15.28
CA TYR A 724 3.50 -6.07 16.29
C TYR A 724 4.37 -4.88 15.84
N ASP A 725 5.55 -5.14 15.27
CA ASP A 725 6.46 -4.12 14.75
C ASP A 725 5.83 -3.31 13.61
N LEU A 726 5.07 -3.95 12.73
CA LEU A 726 4.31 -3.28 11.68
C LEU A 726 3.24 -2.36 12.25
N GLN A 727 2.49 -2.82 13.26
CA GLN A 727 1.48 -2.02 13.93
C GLN A 727 2.07 -0.79 14.65
N GLU A 728 3.18 -0.97 15.36
CA GLU A 728 3.85 0.12 16.07
C GLU A 728 4.43 1.15 15.11
N GLU A 729 5.05 0.71 14.01
CA GLU A 729 5.57 1.63 13.00
C GLU A 729 4.43 2.34 12.25
N PHE A 730 3.28 1.68 12.04
CA PHE A 730 2.08 2.31 11.48
C PHE A 730 1.55 3.44 12.38
N LYS A 731 1.43 3.18 13.70
CA LYS A 731 1.09 4.20 14.71
C LYS A 731 2.06 5.38 14.69
N LYS A 732 3.35 5.09 14.63
CA LYS A 732 4.41 6.10 14.64
C LYS A 732 4.39 7.01 13.42
N ILE A 733 4.14 6.47 12.23
CA ILE A 733 4.13 7.24 10.97
C ILE A 733 2.81 7.99 10.81
N LEU A 734 1.69 7.29 10.97
CA LEU A 734 0.38 7.86 10.69
C LEU A 734 -0.09 8.74 11.84
N SER A 735 -0.44 8.11 12.98
CA SER A 735 -0.94 8.77 14.18
C SER A 735 -0.92 7.78 15.37
N PRO A 736 -0.69 8.25 16.62
CA PRO A 736 -0.90 7.41 17.81
C PRO A 736 -2.31 6.82 17.93
N LYS A 737 -3.32 7.45 17.28
CA LYS A 737 -4.71 6.96 17.23
C LYS A 737 -4.96 5.97 16.09
N ALA A 738 -3.99 5.82 15.17
CA ALA A 738 -4.09 4.86 14.10
C ALA A 738 -3.94 3.45 14.65
N SER A 739 -4.56 2.48 13.98
CA SER A 739 -4.37 1.08 14.31
C SER A 739 -4.53 0.21 13.08
N MET A 740 -3.91 -0.96 13.12
CA MET A 740 -4.12 -2.04 12.19
C MET A 740 -4.73 -3.23 12.94
N SER A 741 -5.56 -3.98 12.22
CA SER A 741 -6.02 -5.30 12.65
C SER A 741 -5.30 -6.37 11.84
N ALA A 742 -4.90 -7.46 12.50
CA ALA A 742 -4.13 -8.54 11.89
C ALA A 742 -4.82 -9.90 11.94
N GLY A 743 -4.85 -10.59 10.81
CA GLY A 743 -5.09 -12.02 10.71
C GLY A 743 -3.77 -12.76 10.52
N ILE A 744 -3.50 -13.73 11.39
CA ILE A 744 -2.30 -14.58 11.36
C ILE A 744 -2.78 -16.01 11.15
N LEU A 745 -2.36 -16.65 10.06
CA LEU A 745 -2.66 -18.05 9.80
C LEU A 745 -1.38 -18.87 9.86
N ILE A 746 -1.32 -19.86 10.74
CA ILE A 746 -0.29 -20.89 10.75
C ILE A 746 -0.85 -22.15 10.11
N VAL A 747 -0.21 -22.61 9.03
CA VAL A 747 -0.73 -23.70 8.22
C VAL A 747 0.39 -24.54 7.62
N HIS A 748 0.08 -25.81 7.39
CA HIS A 748 1.01 -26.76 6.79
C HIS A 748 1.38 -26.32 5.36
N HIS A 749 2.65 -26.44 4.98
CA HIS A 749 3.18 -25.95 3.69
C HIS A 749 2.52 -26.56 2.44
N LYS A 750 1.91 -27.75 2.58
CA LYS A 750 1.13 -28.44 1.52
C LYS A 750 -0.36 -28.09 1.49
N TYR A 751 -0.85 -27.27 2.42
CA TYR A 751 -2.25 -26.86 2.43
C TYR A 751 -2.55 -26.00 1.19
N PRO A 752 -3.72 -26.16 0.53
CA PRO A 752 -4.04 -25.39 -0.67
C PRO A 752 -3.99 -23.88 -0.42
N LEU A 753 -3.14 -23.17 -1.17
CA LEU A 753 -2.87 -21.75 -0.93
C LEU A 753 -4.14 -20.88 -1.01
N TYR A 754 -5.03 -21.14 -1.96
CA TYR A 754 -6.28 -20.38 -2.09
C TYR A 754 -7.19 -20.51 -0.84
N LEU A 755 -7.22 -21.68 -0.20
CA LEU A 755 -7.94 -21.88 1.06
C LEU A 755 -7.22 -21.14 2.18
N ALA A 756 -5.90 -21.23 2.27
CA ALA A 756 -5.12 -20.52 3.28
C ALA A 756 -5.38 -19.00 3.22
N LEU A 757 -5.46 -18.42 2.03
CA LEU A 757 -5.77 -17.01 1.84
C LEU A 757 -7.19 -16.64 2.27
N ASN A 758 -8.16 -17.55 2.16
CA ASN A 758 -9.51 -17.31 2.70
C ASN A 758 -9.51 -17.42 4.23
N GLU A 759 -8.76 -18.36 4.79
CA GLU A 759 -8.69 -18.58 6.23
C GLU A 759 -7.98 -17.43 6.96
N VAL A 760 -6.90 -16.87 6.40
CA VAL A 760 -6.24 -15.68 6.99
C VAL A 760 -7.13 -14.44 6.93
N ARG A 761 -7.94 -14.27 5.86
CA ARG A 761 -8.95 -13.21 5.78
C ARG A 761 -10.04 -13.38 6.83
N ASN A 762 -10.46 -14.62 7.10
CA ASN A 762 -11.43 -14.89 8.17
C ASN A 762 -10.84 -14.56 9.55
N ALA A 763 -9.56 -14.85 9.76
CA ALA A 763 -8.85 -14.43 10.98
C ALA A 763 -8.78 -12.89 11.10
N GLU A 764 -8.44 -12.17 10.03
CA GLU A 764 -8.41 -10.71 10.00
C GLU A 764 -9.80 -10.10 10.29
N LYS A 765 -10.87 -10.65 9.71
CA LYS A 765 -12.25 -10.27 10.05
C LYS A 765 -12.59 -10.51 11.51
N MET A 766 -12.13 -11.61 12.11
CA MET A 766 -12.31 -11.86 13.54
C MET A 766 -11.55 -10.83 14.39
N ALA A 767 -10.35 -10.42 13.99
CA ALA A 767 -9.64 -9.32 14.66
C ALA A 767 -10.48 -8.03 14.70
N LYS A 768 -11.14 -7.70 13.58
CA LYS A 768 -11.99 -6.49 13.50
C LYS A 768 -13.33 -6.63 14.24
N LEU A 769 -14.02 -7.77 14.09
CA LEU A 769 -15.40 -7.95 14.55
C LEU A 769 -15.48 -8.53 15.97
N THR A 770 -14.66 -9.53 16.29
CA THR A 770 -14.68 -10.24 17.58
C THR A 770 -13.76 -9.56 18.59
N PHE A 771 -12.55 -9.18 18.18
CA PHE A 771 -11.56 -8.55 19.08
C PHE A 771 -11.59 -7.01 19.03
N GLY A 772 -12.54 -6.43 18.28
CA GLY A 772 -12.88 -5.01 18.34
C GLY A 772 -11.85 -4.05 17.75
N LYS A 773 -11.18 -4.42 16.64
CA LYS A 773 -10.12 -3.63 15.96
C LYS A 773 -8.90 -3.36 16.86
N ASP A 774 -7.82 -2.78 16.33
CA ASP A 774 -6.55 -2.61 17.06
C ASP A 774 -6.14 -3.92 17.74
N ALA A 775 -6.26 -5.02 17.00
CA ALA A 775 -6.23 -6.37 17.53
C ALA A 775 -5.64 -7.35 16.52
N PHE A 776 -5.23 -8.51 17.00
CA PHE A 776 -4.81 -9.62 16.17
C PHE A 776 -5.68 -10.85 16.43
N CYS A 777 -5.77 -11.71 15.43
CA CYS A 777 -6.33 -13.04 15.52
C CYS A 777 -5.34 -14.03 14.92
N ILE A 778 -4.99 -15.06 15.67
CA ILE A 778 -4.17 -16.19 15.24
C ILE A 778 -5.03 -17.44 15.06
N ARG A 779 -4.98 -17.99 13.84
CA ARG A 779 -5.63 -19.23 13.43
C ARG A 779 -4.56 -20.28 13.15
N ILE A 780 -4.69 -21.45 13.75
CA ILE A 780 -3.89 -22.63 13.41
C ILE A 780 -4.78 -23.64 12.69
N ILE A 781 -4.32 -24.13 11.54
CA ILE A 781 -4.90 -25.28 10.85
C ILE A 781 -3.88 -26.41 10.90
N SER A 782 -4.15 -27.39 11.76
CA SER A 782 -3.32 -28.59 11.89
C SER A 782 -3.37 -29.44 10.62
N HIS A 783 -2.40 -30.34 10.46
CA HIS A 783 -2.40 -31.30 9.35
C HIS A 783 -3.64 -32.22 9.34
N SER A 784 -4.25 -32.48 10.50
CA SER A 784 -5.52 -33.20 10.63
C SER A 784 -6.75 -32.40 10.20
N GLY A 785 -6.60 -31.11 9.88
CA GLY A 785 -7.69 -30.20 9.51
C GLY A 785 -8.38 -29.52 10.70
N GLU A 786 -7.95 -29.79 11.92
CA GLU A 786 -8.47 -29.12 13.12
C GLU A 786 -8.07 -27.65 13.11
N ILE A 787 -9.05 -26.77 13.33
CA ILE A 787 -8.90 -25.31 13.35
C ILE A 787 -8.98 -24.82 14.80
N ARG A 788 -8.02 -23.99 15.22
CA ARG A 788 -8.06 -23.28 16.49
C ARG A 788 -7.82 -21.80 16.27
N ASP A 789 -8.66 -20.98 16.90
CA ASP A 789 -8.57 -19.53 16.87
C ASP A 789 -8.28 -18.98 18.25
N SER A 790 -7.45 -17.94 18.32
CA SER A 790 -7.21 -17.11 19.50
C SER A 790 -6.89 -15.70 19.04
N GLY A 791 -6.91 -14.72 19.93
CA GLY A 791 -6.56 -13.36 19.57
C GLY A 791 -6.66 -12.41 20.76
N GLY A 792 -6.55 -11.12 20.49
CA GLY A 792 -6.72 -10.09 21.50
C GLY A 792 -6.08 -8.78 21.08
N LYS A 793 -5.98 -7.85 22.03
CA LYS A 793 -5.28 -6.58 21.83
C LYS A 793 -3.77 -6.81 21.73
N TRP A 794 -3.08 -5.90 21.04
CA TRP A 794 -1.64 -5.98 20.78
C TRP A 794 -0.77 -6.14 22.04
N ALA A 795 -1.21 -5.62 23.20
CA ALA A 795 -0.51 -5.80 24.47
C ALA A 795 -0.27 -7.27 24.85
N LEU A 796 -1.15 -8.18 24.37
CA LEU A 796 -1.09 -9.61 24.65
C LEU A 796 0.08 -10.32 23.96
N ILE A 797 0.65 -9.75 22.88
CA ILE A 797 1.76 -10.36 22.12
C ILE A 797 2.97 -10.66 23.02
N SER A 798 3.31 -9.73 23.92
CA SER A 798 4.40 -9.91 24.88
C SER A 798 4.23 -11.17 25.74
N PHE A 799 3.01 -11.40 26.23
CA PHE A 799 2.64 -12.58 27.01
C PHE A 799 2.65 -13.87 26.16
N LEU A 800 2.16 -13.83 24.91
CA LEU A 800 2.25 -14.99 23.99
C LEU A 800 3.70 -15.41 23.76
N ASN A 801 4.59 -14.44 23.51
CA ASN A 801 6.00 -14.72 23.25
C ASN A 801 6.70 -15.31 24.48
N ASP A 802 6.41 -14.81 25.69
CA ASP A 802 6.95 -15.41 26.90
C ASP A 802 6.40 -16.83 27.11
N LEU A 803 5.10 -17.07 26.90
CA LEU A 803 4.53 -18.42 26.93
C LEU A 803 5.24 -19.38 25.97
N ILE A 804 5.45 -18.97 24.71
CA ILE A 804 6.17 -19.76 23.69
C ILE A 804 7.58 -20.08 24.19
N CYS A 805 8.28 -19.09 24.74
CA CYS A 805 9.62 -19.26 25.31
C CYS A 805 9.64 -20.26 26.49
N LYS A 806 8.68 -20.17 27.42
CA LYS A 806 8.56 -21.08 28.57
C LYS A 806 8.24 -22.51 28.15
N PHE A 807 7.39 -22.71 27.12
CA PHE A 807 7.14 -24.05 26.57
C PHE A 807 8.38 -24.61 25.86
N LYS A 808 9.07 -23.80 25.04
CA LYS A 808 10.26 -24.19 24.29
C LYS A 808 11.38 -24.67 25.22
N ASN A 809 11.60 -23.95 26.33
CA ASN A 809 12.60 -24.29 27.34
C ASN A 809 12.14 -25.34 28.37
N LYS A 810 10.96 -25.95 28.18
CA LYS A 810 10.37 -26.95 29.08
C LYS A 810 10.23 -26.44 30.52
N HIS A 811 10.00 -25.14 30.71
CA HIS A 811 9.64 -24.58 32.02
C HIS A 811 8.20 -24.91 32.38
N ILE A 812 7.34 -25.00 31.36
CA ILE A 812 5.94 -25.44 31.45
C ILE A 812 5.79 -26.78 30.72
N PRO A 813 5.19 -27.81 31.34
CA PRO A 813 4.93 -29.09 30.69
C PRO A 813 3.94 -28.98 29.52
N SER A 814 4.20 -29.70 28.43
CA SER A 814 3.38 -29.67 27.21
C SER A 814 1.94 -30.18 27.39
N GLY A 815 1.69 -31.00 28.42
CA GLY A 815 0.35 -31.51 28.73
C GLY A 815 -0.53 -30.53 29.51
N PHE A 816 0.02 -29.44 30.06
CA PHE A 816 -0.74 -28.46 30.84
C PHE A 816 -1.91 -27.83 30.06
N PRO A 817 -1.71 -27.31 28.84
CA PRO A 817 -2.81 -26.70 28.09
C PRO A 817 -3.93 -27.67 27.72
N ASN A 818 -3.61 -28.94 27.46
CA ASN A 818 -4.62 -29.96 27.12
C ASN A 818 -5.51 -30.26 28.32
N GLU A 819 -4.92 -30.48 29.49
CA GLU A 819 -5.70 -30.79 30.72
C GLU A 819 -6.59 -29.60 31.10
N PHE A 820 -6.12 -28.37 30.91
CA PHE A 820 -6.96 -27.18 31.12
C PHE A 820 -8.08 -27.07 30.08
N ALA A 821 -7.81 -27.35 28.80
CA ALA A 821 -8.83 -27.36 27.77
C ALA A 821 -9.93 -28.42 28.03
N GLU A 822 -9.56 -29.61 28.51
CA GLU A 822 -10.53 -30.65 28.91
C GLU A 822 -11.41 -30.22 30.08
N VAL A 823 -10.88 -29.48 31.05
CA VAL A 823 -11.68 -28.92 32.15
C VAL A 823 -12.63 -27.85 31.61
N TYR A 824 -12.15 -26.95 30.75
CA TYR A 824 -12.99 -25.93 30.12
C TYR A 824 -14.16 -26.55 29.33
N GLU A 825 -13.91 -27.61 28.57
CA GLU A 825 -14.95 -28.32 27.80
C GLU A 825 -16.00 -29.01 28.69
N LYS A 826 -15.62 -29.43 29.91
CA LYS A 826 -16.51 -30.13 30.86
C LYS A 826 -17.32 -29.20 31.74
N GLU A 827 -16.68 -28.18 32.30
CA GLU A 827 -17.27 -27.27 33.29
C GLU A 827 -18.07 -26.13 32.63
N GLY A 828 -17.83 -25.85 31.34
CA GLY A 828 -18.53 -24.79 30.61
C GLY A 828 -18.07 -23.37 31.00
N ILE A 829 -18.74 -22.36 30.41
CA ILE A 829 -18.33 -20.94 30.45
C ILE A 829 -18.75 -20.24 31.76
N GLU A 830 -19.66 -20.83 32.54
CA GLU A 830 -20.49 -20.08 33.50
C GLU A 830 -19.79 -19.66 34.80
N ASP A 831 -18.68 -20.30 35.19
CA ASP A 831 -17.95 -19.94 36.42
C ASP A 831 -16.45 -19.68 36.18
N THR A 832 -16.14 -18.40 35.96
CA THR A 832 -14.78 -17.89 35.78
C THR A 832 -13.88 -18.13 37.00
N GLU A 833 -14.44 -18.19 38.23
CA GLU A 833 -13.69 -18.39 39.47
C GLU A 833 -13.25 -19.85 39.63
N ILE A 834 -14.12 -20.79 39.25
CA ILE A 834 -13.79 -22.21 39.16
C ILE A 834 -12.69 -22.44 38.12
N LEU A 835 -12.85 -21.90 36.90
CA LEU A 835 -11.85 -22.04 35.83
C LEU A 835 -10.49 -21.47 36.24
N ARG A 836 -10.48 -20.31 36.91
CA ARG A 836 -9.26 -19.70 37.45
C ARG A 836 -8.59 -20.59 38.49
N THR A 837 -9.37 -21.18 39.39
CA THR A 837 -8.87 -22.08 40.44
C THR A 837 -8.30 -23.37 39.83
N GLU A 838 -8.99 -23.94 38.86
CA GLU A 838 -8.56 -25.13 38.12
C GLU A 838 -7.29 -24.87 37.30
N LEU A 839 -7.19 -23.73 36.62
CA LEU A 839 -5.98 -23.30 35.90
C LEU A 839 -4.76 -23.32 36.83
N LYS A 840 -4.90 -22.72 38.01
CA LYS A 840 -3.86 -22.71 39.06
C LYS A 840 -3.55 -24.12 39.58
N ARG A 841 -4.58 -24.92 39.88
CA ARG A 841 -4.45 -26.28 40.40
C ARG A 841 -3.69 -27.18 39.43
N ILE A 842 -4.06 -27.17 38.15
CA ILE A 842 -3.43 -27.98 37.10
C ILE A 842 -1.98 -27.55 36.91
N TYR A 843 -1.71 -26.24 36.87
CA TYR A 843 -0.34 -25.72 36.71
C TYR A 843 0.58 -26.18 37.84
N LEU A 844 0.16 -26.01 39.10
CA LEU A 844 0.96 -26.38 40.27
C LEU A 844 1.15 -27.90 40.39
N ARG A 845 0.14 -28.69 39.98
CA ARG A 845 0.20 -30.16 39.97
C ARG A 845 1.27 -30.71 39.02
N LYS A 846 1.56 -30.03 37.91
CA LYS A 846 2.43 -30.53 36.83
C LYS A 846 3.94 -30.52 37.13
N GLN A 847 4.37 -30.26 38.37
CA GLN A 847 5.80 -30.14 38.74
C GLN A 847 6.56 -29.15 37.83
N VAL A 848 5.93 -28.02 37.52
CA VAL A 848 6.52 -26.91 36.76
C VAL A 848 7.83 -26.42 37.38
N LYS A 849 8.81 -26.05 36.54
CA LYS A 849 10.08 -25.50 37.01
C LYS A 849 9.92 -24.09 37.56
N ASP A 850 9.07 -23.29 36.91
CA ASP A 850 8.80 -21.91 37.25
C ASP A 850 7.42 -21.81 37.89
N LYS A 851 7.35 -21.98 39.21
CA LYS A 851 6.06 -21.99 39.94
C LYS A 851 5.41 -20.62 40.02
N GLU A 852 6.19 -19.54 39.92
CA GLU A 852 5.70 -18.16 40.07
C GLU A 852 5.04 -17.64 38.81
N TYR A 853 5.41 -18.17 37.64
CA TYR A 853 4.84 -17.75 36.35
C TYR A 853 3.32 -17.98 36.23
N ILE A 854 2.72 -18.82 37.07
CA ILE A 854 1.26 -18.91 37.18
C ILE A 854 0.61 -17.58 37.51
N ASN A 855 1.28 -16.70 38.26
CA ASN A 855 0.74 -15.39 38.60
C ASN A 855 0.59 -14.51 37.35
N GLU A 856 1.53 -14.60 36.40
CA GLU A 856 1.44 -13.88 35.13
C GLU A 856 0.33 -14.47 34.24
N ILE A 857 0.21 -15.80 34.19
CA ILE A 857 -0.90 -16.47 33.48
C ILE A 857 -2.25 -16.05 34.07
N LEU A 858 -2.40 -16.07 35.39
CA LEU A 858 -3.63 -15.68 36.08
C LEU A 858 -3.94 -14.20 35.87
N LYS A 859 -2.94 -13.33 35.92
CA LYS A 859 -3.11 -11.90 35.64
C LYS A 859 -3.69 -11.67 34.25
N ASN A 860 -3.13 -12.32 33.22
CA ASN A 860 -3.60 -12.20 31.84
C ASN A 860 -4.97 -12.88 31.64
N PHE A 861 -5.26 -13.96 32.37
CA PHE A 861 -6.58 -14.61 32.39
C PHE A 861 -7.64 -13.68 33.00
N ASP A 862 -7.33 -13.07 34.15
CA ASP A 862 -8.23 -12.18 34.89
C ASP A 862 -8.52 -10.89 34.10
N SER A 863 -7.55 -10.41 33.31
CA SER A 863 -7.70 -9.22 32.44
C SER A 863 -8.18 -9.54 31.02
N TYR A 864 -8.54 -10.80 30.72
CA TYR A 864 -8.93 -11.18 29.36
C TYR A 864 -10.39 -10.81 29.09
N GLU A 865 -10.60 -9.80 28.24
CA GLU A 865 -11.92 -9.20 28.00
C GLU A 865 -12.79 -9.95 26.96
N PHE A 866 -12.29 -11.04 26.39
CA PHE A 866 -12.96 -11.82 25.34
C PHE A 866 -13.38 -13.21 25.85
N ASP A 867 -14.14 -13.94 25.04
CA ASP A 867 -14.55 -15.32 25.36
C ASP A 867 -13.34 -16.18 25.77
N LEU A 868 -13.41 -16.79 26.97
CA LEU A 868 -12.35 -17.58 27.58
C LEU A 868 -11.90 -18.77 26.72
N LYS A 869 -12.75 -19.25 25.79
CA LYS A 869 -12.35 -20.23 24.77
C LYS A 869 -11.09 -19.78 24.02
N TYR A 870 -10.99 -18.49 23.71
CA TYR A 870 -9.84 -17.94 23.01
C TYR A 870 -8.59 -17.95 23.91
N PHE A 871 -8.72 -17.69 25.21
CA PHE A 871 -7.60 -17.80 26.15
C PHE A 871 -7.10 -19.25 26.30
N VAL A 872 -8.02 -20.22 26.37
CA VAL A 872 -7.66 -21.65 26.36
C VAL A 872 -6.90 -22.00 25.08
N ASN A 873 -7.42 -21.57 23.93
CA ASN A 873 -6.75 -21.76 22.64
C ASN A 873 -5.40 -21.05 22.57
N LEU A 874 -5.23 -19.89 23.20
CA LEU A 874 -3.97 -19.17 23.29
C LEU A 874 -2.87 -20.07 23.88
N LEU A 875 -3.16 -20.75 25.00
CA LEU A 875 -2.20 -21.69 25.63
C LEU A 875 -1.84 -22.86 24.71
N LEU A 876 -2.84 -23.42 24.00
CA LEU A 876 -2.65 -24.52 23.05
C LEU A 876 -1.82 -24.09 21.83
N ILE A 877 -2.08 -22.90 21.30
CA ILE A 877 -1.40 -22.27 20.16
C ILE A 877 0.05 -21.93 20.53
N SER A 878 0.29 -21.31 21.69
CA SER A 878 1.65 -21.04 22.17
C SER A 878 2.47 -22.32 22.31
N ARG A 879 1.88 -23.40 22.84
CA ARG A 879 2.53 -24.71 22.89
C ARG A 879 2.81 -25.27 21.49
N PHE A 880 1.86 -25.14 20.56
CA PHE A 880 2.04 -25.62 19.19
C PHE A 880 3.21 -24.92 18.51
N ILE A 881 3.27 -23.59 18.55
CA ILE A 881 4.37 -22.80 17.97
C ILE A 881 5.70 -23.23 18.59
N ALA A 882 5.77 -23.33 19.93
CA ALA A 882 6.98 -23.77 20.63
C ALA A 882 7.47 -25.16 20.21
N ARG A 883 6.58 -26.07 19.81
CA ARG A 883 6.92 -27.42 19.34
C ARG A 883 7.47 -27.42 17.92
N GLU A 884 6.90 -26.63 17.03
CA GLU A 884 7.32 -26.56 15.63
C GLU A 884 8.61 -25.73 15.45
N SER A 885 8.83 -24.73 16.31
CA SER A 885 9.99 -23.83 16.29
C SER A 885 11.25 -24.39 16.98
N LYS A 886 11.59 -25.66 16.69
CA LYS A 886 12.76 -26.34 17.28
C LYS A 886 14.05 -25.54 17.04
N VAL A 887 14.89 -25.46 18.07
CA VAL A 887 16.27 -24.93 18.01
C VAL A 887 17.21 -26.08 18.31
#